data_AF-A0A4D6LT20-F1
#
_entry.id   AF-A0A4D6LT20-F1
#
_cell.length_a   1.000
_cell.length_b   1.000
_cell.length_c   1.000
_cell.angle_alpha   90.00
_cell.angle_beta   90.00
_cell.angle_gamma   90.00
#
_symmetry.space_group_name_H-M   'P 1'
#
loop_
_entity.id
_entity.type
_entity.pdbx_description
1 polymer ?
#
loop_
_entity_poly.entity_id
_entity_poly.type
_entity_poly.pdbx_seq_one_letter_code
_entity_poly.pdbx_strand_id
1 'polypeptide(L)'
;MRSRGSQNRLSGNSFGSRVSALMLAMISTMATIYVAARLFQEAESRAYLVEELEKRTGQGQSAVSLDDTLKVIACREQSKKLSVLETELAAARQEGFVPKRLLGNNEKHPTKKVLLVVGVMTTFGRRKNRDAIRKAWMPAGIARRELVDKKGIIVRFVIGRSANGGDSLDKEIEAEISHTNDFVILGNQVEAPEEKAKKIKSFFIHAVGKWDAEFYAKVNDDVYVNLDSLGVVLASHLDKPRVYIGCMKSGKVFSERTHKWHEPDWWKFGDGKSYFRHASGEVYVISKSLAQFISINSFMLRTYVHDDVSIGSWFIGLDVQHIDETKLCCSSWSPGTQHPPLTRHVLNKLCKHQPNQIYYAFPFVSKLEMNASAPTSGAGKRPPPYPHKADKNPLQSSVELVKDKNGISQLILRNNDASATVSLLGAQVISWKTKRTGELLFLSKKAIFNPPTAVRGGIPICFPEFKNNETREDHGFVRNRIWVIEENPPHLSGDFSAKVYVDLFLKPSKEDAKIWPHSFEFRLRISLTALGILSLTSRIRNVDCKNFSFRIVYHTYLSVSDICEVRIEGLETQYYLDNLLQKQRFTEQGASLTFESEVDRVYTDSNNVLAVRDHYKKRTVIIRKDGLPDTVVWNPWDKKSKFIADLGDKEYQEMLCVDGAALENPITLKPGEEWKGDLELSILLIS
;
A
#
# COMPACT_ATOMS: atom_id res chain seq x y z
N MET A 1 -40.74 5.87 -87.01
CA MET A 1 -41.03 4.61 -86.27
C MET A 1 -40.05 4.48 -85.11
N ARG A 2 -40.50 3.78 -84.05
CA ARG A 2 -40.04 3.77 -82.65
C ARG A 2 -38.59 3.30 -82.37
N SER A 3 -38.00 3.91 -81.33
CA SER A 3 -37.45 3.31 -80.08
C SER A 3 -35.98 2.85 -79.93
N ARG A 4 -35.47 3.18 -78.72
CA ARG A 4 -34.36 2.64 -77.89
C ARG A 4 -32.95 3.12 -78.25
N GLY A 5 -32.08 3.56 -77.34
CA GLY A 5 -32.06 3.55 -75.87
C GLY A 5 -30.63 3.22 -75.37
N SER A 6 -30.19 3.84 -74.27
CA SER A 6 -28.94 3.60 -73.48
C SER A 6 -27.68 4.39 -73.91
N GLN A 7 -27.32 5.50 -73.26
CA GLN A 7 -26.55 5.66 -71.99
C GLN A 7 -25.09 5.18 -72.06
N ASN A 8 -24.14 6.13 -72.15
CA ASN A 8 -23.29 6.56 -71.02
C ASN A 8 -22.30 7.67 -71.45
N ARG A 9 -22.44 8.85 -70.83
CA ARG A 9 -21.53 10.00 -70.97
C ARG A 9 -20.46 9.93 -69.87
N LEU A 10 -19.19 9.90 -70.26
CA LEU A 10 -18.06 10.37 -69.45
C LEU A 10 -17.94 11.88 -69.68
N SER A 11 -18.28 12.68 -68.66
CA SER A 11 -18.02 14.12 -68.67
C SER A 11 -16.69 14.40 -67.98
N GLY A 12 -15.69 14.80 -68.75
CA GLY A 12 -14.58 15.60 -68.24
C GLY A 12 -15.10 16.99 -67.87
N ASN A 13 -14.70 17.49 -66.70
CA ASN A 13 -14.91 18.88 -66.31
C ASN A 13 -13.55 19.52 -66.04
N SER A 14 -13.13 20.38 -66.96
CA SER A 14 -12.12 21.41 -66.72
C SER A 14 -12.78 22.71 -66.26
N PHE A 15 -12.03 23.47 -65.47
CA PHE A 15 -12.19 24.89 -65.09
C PHE A 15 -13.06 25.25 -63.87
N GLY A 16 -12.36 25.42 -62.74
CA GLY A 16 -12.78 26.22 -61.58
C GLY A 16 -11.64 27.16 -61.12
N SER A 17 -11.57 28.33 -61.75
CA SER A 17 -10.94 29.61 -61.33
C SER A 17 -9.59 29.64 -60.60
N ARG A 18 -8.53 30.07 -61.30
CA ARG A 18 -7.21 30.48 -60.74
C ARG A 18 -7.31 31.59 -59.66
N VAL A 19 -8.44 32.31 -59.59
CA VAL A 19 -8.67 33.39 -58.61
C VAL A 19 -8.84 32.84 -57.18
N SER A 20 -9.32 31.60 -57.03
CA SER A 20 -9.53 30.98 -55.71
C SER A 20 -8.21 30.59 -55.02
N ALA A 21 -7.24 30.05 -55.77
CA ALA A 21 -5.94 29.66 -55.22
C ALA A 21 -5.08 30.88 -54.82
N LEU A 22 -5.13 31.96 -55.59
CA LEU A 22 -4.44 33.21 -55.27
C LEU A 22 -5.01 33.88 -54.02
N MET A 23 -6.34 33.88 -53.84
CA MET A 23 -6.97 34.42 -52.62
C MET A 23 -6.62 33.59 -51.38
N LEU A 24 -6.60 32.26 -51.49
CA LEU A 24 -6.19 31.39 -50.37
C LEU A 24 -4.70 31.55 -50.03
N ALA A 25 -3.82 31.73 -51.03
CA ALA A 25 -2.42 32.01 -50.80
C ALA A 25 -2.20 33.36 -50.10
N MET A 26 -2.93 34.41 -50.52
CA MET A 26 -2.92 35.73 -49.88
C MET A 26 -3.38 35.69 -48.42
N ILE A 27 -4.44 34.93 -48.11
CA ILE A 27 -4.92 34.78 -46.73
C ILE A 27 -3.90 34.02 -45.88
N SER A 28 -3.27 32.97 -46.43
CA SER A 28 -2.24 32.19 -45.74
C SER A 28 -0.99 33.02 -45.42
N THR A 29 -0.53 33.86 -46.36
CA THR A 29 0.61 34.75 -46.13
C THR A 29 0.28 35.84 -45.11
N MET A 30 -0.91 36.44 -45.15
CA MET A 30 -1.34 37.40 -44.12
C MET A 30 -1.43 36.75 -42.74
N ALA A 31 -1.96 35.52 -42.63
CA ALA A 31 -2.01 34.79 -41.36
C ALA A 31 -0.62 34.48 -40.81
N THR A 32 0.32 34.11 -41.68
CA THR A 32 1.72 33.84 -41.29
C THR A 32 2.42 35.10 -40.79
N ILE A 33 2.23 36.23 -41.48
CA ILE A 33 2.76 37.54 -41.06
C ILE A 33 2.14 37.97 -39.72
N TYR A 34 0.84 37.76 -39.53
CA TYR A 34 0.15 38.08 -38.27
C TYR A 34 0.70 37.27 -37.08
N VAL A 35 0.91 35.96 -37.26
CA VAL A 35 1.47 35.09 -36.23
C VAL A 35 2.92 35.46 -35.93
N ALA A 36 3.73 35.72 -36.96
CA ALA A 36 5.12 36.15 -36.78
C ALA A 36 5.21 37.49 -36.03
N ALA A 37 4.35 38.46 -36.36
CA ALA A 37 4.28 39.74 -35.67
C ALA A 37 3.85 39.58 -34.20
N ARG A 38 2.89 38.69 -33.92
CA ARG A 38 2.47 38.38 -32.54
C ARG A 38 3.58 37.74 -31.72
N LEU A 39 4.32 36.79 -32.31
CA LEU A 39 5.45 36.13 -31.64
C LEU A 39 6.60 37.11 -31.38
N PHE A 40 6.87 38.03 -32.32
CA PHE A 40 7.87 39.08 -32.14
C PHE A 40 7.46 40.05 -31.01
N GLN A 41 6.20 40.47 -30.97
CA GLN A 41 5.68 41.33 -29.92
C GLN A 41 5.68 40.66 -28.53
N GLU A 42 5.45 39.34 -28.48
CA GLU A 42 5.56 38.56 -27.25
C GLU A 42 7.02 38.42 -26.78
N ALA A 43 7.97 38.28 -27.72
CA ALA A 43 9.40 38.24 -27.41
C ALA A 43 9.90 39.59 -26.86
N GLU A 44 9.49 40.71 -27.45
CA GLU A 44 9.80 42.06 -26.91
C GLU A 44 9.19 42.27 -25.52
N SER A 45 7.95 41.82 -25.31
CA SER A 45 7.28 41.91 -24.00
C SER A 45 8.02 41.10 -22.93
N ARG A 46 8.53 39.91 -23.29
CA ARG A 46 9.34 39.09 -22.38
C ARG A 46 10.70 39.71 -22.09
N ALA A 47 11.37 40.26 -23.10
CA ALA A 47 12.65 40.95 -22.92
C ALA A 47 12.49 42.16 -21.99
N TYR A 48 11.45 42.97 -22.19
CA TYR A 48 11.13 44.11 -21.32
C TYR A 48 10.82 43.68 -19.88
N LEU A 49 10.07 42.60 -19.68
CA LEU A 49 9.77 42.07 -18.34
C LEU A 49 11.01 41.52 -17.64
N VAL A 50 11.93 40.90 -18.37
CA VAL A 50 13.21 40.43 -17.82
C VAL A 50 14.09 41.61 -17.41
N GLU A 51 14.18 42.64 -18.24
CA GLU A 51 14.93 43.86 -17.93
C GLU A 51 14.34 44.60 -16.72
N GLU A 52 13.01 44.69 -16.61
CA GLU A 52 12.33 45.28 -15.45
C GLU A 52 12.46 44.42 -14.17
N LEU A 53 12.51 43.09 -14.31
CA LEU A 53 12.79 42.16 -13.20
C LEU A 53 14.24 42.30 -12.70
N GLU A 54 15.22 42.43 -13.60
CA GLU A 54 16.63 42.68 -13.25
C GLU A 54 16.80 44.05 -12.59
N LYS A 55 16.08 45.08 -13.07
CA LYS A 55 16.09 46.43 -12.49
C LYS A 55 15.48 46.46 -11.08
N ARG A 56 14.46 45.63 -10.82
CA ARG A 56 13.84 45.51 -9.49
C ARG A 56 14.57 44.57 -8.53
N THR A 57 15.37 43.63 -9.03
CA THR A 57 16.19 42.73 -8.20
C THR A 57 17.58 43.30 -7.90
N GLY A 58 18.09 44.22 -8.73
CA GLY A 58 19.37 44.91 -8.51
C GLY A 58 19.37 45.98 -7.40
N GLN A 59 18.22 46.37 -6.87
CA GLN A 59 18.09 47.35 -5.78
C GLN A 59 17.19 46.82 -4.66
N GLY A 60 17.78 46.29 -3.59
CA GLY A 60 17.03 46.09 -2.35
C GLY A 60 17.61 45.04 -1.41
N GLN A 61 18.32 45.48 -0.39
CA GLN A 61 18.54 44.72 0.84
C GLN A 61 17.18 44.24 1.39
N SER A 62 17.07 42.93 1.67
CA SER A 62 15.82 42.33 2.13
C SER A 62 15.52 42.78 3.56
N ALA A 63 14.62 43.76 3.70
CA ALA A 63 13.91 44.04 4.93
C ALA A 63 12.87 42.93 5.14
N VAL A 64 13.09 42.11 6.17
CA VAL A 64 12.13 41.09 6.63
C VAL A 64 10.82 41.79 6.96
N SER A 65 9.72 41.34 6.34
CA SER A 65 8.38 41.86 6.58
C SER A 65 7.97 41.67 8.05
N LEU A 66 7.36 42.70 8.63
CA LEU A 66 6.79 42.68 9.99
C LEU A 66 5.82 41.49 10.17
N ASP A 67 5.17 41.08 9.07
CA ASP A 67 4.20 39.97 9.04
C ASP A 67 4.88 38.60 9.16
N ASP A 68 6.11 38.46 8.63
CA ASP A 68 6.92 37.25 8.81
C ASP A 68 7.50 37.18 10.22
N THR A 69 7.86 38.32 10.80
CA THR A 69 8.32 38.41 12.20
C THR A 69 7.18 38.06 13.18
N LEU A 70 5.96 38.52 12.92
CA LEU A 70 4.77 38.21 13.72
C LEU A 70 4.38 36.72 13.63
N LYS A 71 4.50 36.09 12.45
CA LYS A 71 4.29 34.64 12.29
C LYS A 71 5.35 33.82 13.02
N VAL A 72 6.61 34.26 13.03
CA VAL A 72 7.70 33.62 13.78
C VAL A 72 7.50 33.76 15.29
N ILE A 73 6.98 34.91 15.76
CA ILE A 73 6.66 35.12 17.18
C ILE A 73 5.45 34.27 17.60
N ALA A 74 4.39 34.21 16.78
CA ALA A 74 3.24 33.34 17.01
C ALA A 74 3.62 31.85 17.03
N CYS A 75 4.54 31.43 16.16
CA CYS A 75 5.07 30.06 16.13
C CYS A 75 5.97 29.76 17.35
N ARG A 76 6.74 30.75 17.84
CA ARG A 76 7.49 30.65 19.11
C ARG A 76 6.58 30.57 20.33
N GLU A 77 5.48 31.33 20.36
CA GLU A 77 4.49 31.23 21.44
C GLU A 77 3.74 29.90 21.42
N GLN A 78 3.38 29.38 20.24
CA GLN A 78 2.80 28.05 20.12
C GLN A 78 3.78 26.95 20.50
N SER A 79 5.06 27.06 20.10
CA SER A 79 6.10 26.10 20.50
C SER A 79 6.38 26.15 22.00
N LYS A 80 6.32 27.34 22.63
CA LYS A 80 6.39 27.47 24.09
C LYS A 80 5.17 26.88 24.78
N LYS A 81 3.96 27.05 24.23
CA LYS A 81 2.75 26.40 24.74
C LYS A 81 2.82 24.88 24.60
N LEU A 82 3.37 24.38 23.49
CA LEU A 82 3.56 22.95 23.23
C LEU A 82 4.63 22.36 24.15
N SER A 83 5.75 23.07 24.37
CA SER A 83 6.78 22.64 25.33
C SER A 83 6.29 22.69 26.77
N VAL A 84 5.47 23.68 27.14
CA VAL A 84 4.83 23.77 28.47
C VAL A 84 3.83 22.63 28.64
N LEU A 85 2.99 22.36 27.65
CA LEU A 85 2.07 21.22 27.65
C LEU A 85 2.82 19.87 27.67
N GLU A 86 3.96 19.74 27.00
CA GLU A 86 4.81 18.55 27.04
C GLU A 86 5.51 18.39 28.39
N THR A 87 5.89 19.49 29.03
CA THR A 87 6.48 19.51 30.38
C THR A 87 5.41 19.20 31.44
N GLU A 88 4.19 19.72 31.28
CA GLU A 88 3.03 19.37 32.10
C GLU A 88 2.59 17.91 31.86
N LEU A 89 2.69 17.40 30.63
CA LEU A 89 2.45 15.99 30.29
C LEU A 89 3.55 15.09 30.86
N ALA A 90 4.80 15.55 30.90
CA ALA A 90 5.92 14.85 31.53
C ALA A 90 5.83 14.86 33.06
N ALA A 91 5.39 15.98 33.66
CA ALA A 91 5.11 16.10 35.09
C ALA A 91 3.89 15.25 35.49
N ALA A 92 2.81 15.25 34.70
CA ALA A 92 1.65 14.37 34.90
C ALA A 92 2.00 12.88 34.72
N ARG A 93 3.01 12.56 33.91
CA ARG A 93 3.59 11.20 33.80
C ARG A 93 4.45 10.82 35.01
N GLN A 94 5.12 11.78 35.64
CA GLN A 94 5.87 11.59 36.89
C GLN A 94 4.93 11.45 38.10
N GLU A 95 3.78 12.11 38.09
CA GLU A 95 2.72 12.00 39.11
C GLU A 95 1.73 10.83 38.88
N GLY A 96 2.03 9.94 37.93
CA GLY A 96 1.32 8.66 37.77
C GLY A 96 0.01 8.72 36.98
N PHE A 97 -0.27 9.79 36.23
CA PHE A 97 -1.40 9.82 35.30
C PHE A 97 -1.00 9.21 33.93
N VAL A 98 -1.23 7.91 33.80
CA VAL A 98 -1.04 7.12 32.57
C VAL A 98 -2.38 6.97 31.84
N PRO A 99 -2.48 7.23 30.51
CA PRO A 99 -3.55 6.64 29.70
C PRO A 99 -3.41 5.10 29.71
N LYS A 100 -4.15 4.43 30.61
CA LYS A 100 -4.40 2.97 30.59
C LYS A 100 -4.89 2.58 29.20
N ARG A 101 -4.39 1.60 28.43
CA ARG A 101 -3.51 0.42 28.54
C ARG A 101 -2.93 0.23 27.11
N LEU A 102 -1.71 -0.26 26.90
CA LEU A 102 -1.43 -1.70 26.68
C LEU A 102 0.09 -1.96 26.73
N LEU A 103 0.59 -2.31 27.91
CA LEU A 103 1.61 -3.35 28.09
C LEU A 103 1.17 -4.10 29.35
N GLY A 104 0.99 -5.41 29.20
CA GLY A 104 0.57 -6.28 30.28
C GLY A 104 1.64 -6.34 31.35
N ASN A 105 1.30 -5.85 32.55
CA ASN A 105 1.80 -6.51 33.74
C ASN A 105 1.21 -7.91 33.79
N ASN A 106 2.04 -8.84 34.26
CA ASN A 106 1.66 -10.15 34.75
C ASN A 106 0.52 -10.04 35.77
N GLU A 107 -0.71 -10.01 35.27
CA GLU A 107 -1.88 -10.52 35.94
C GLU A 107 -2.60 -11.41 34.94
N LYS A 108 -2.80 -12.67 35.34
CA LYS A 108 -3.48 -13.72 34.60
C LYS A 108 -4.91 -13.27 34.20
N HIS A 109 -5.06 -12.58 33.07
CA HIS A 109 -6.34 -12.47 32.39
C HIS A 109 -6.15 -12.73 30.88
N PRO A 110 -6.63 -13.87 30.36
CA PRO A 110 -6.53 -14.20 28.94
C PRO A 110 -7.26 -13.12 28.13
N THR A 111 -6.58 -12.51 27.17
CA THR A 111 -7.23 -11.66 26.15
C THR A 111 -8.29 -12.51 25.46
N LYS A 112 -9.56 -12.18 25.74
CA LYS A 112 -10.70 -12.98 25.30
C LYS A 112 -10.77 -12.95 23.77
N LYS A 113 -10.70 -14.13 23.16
CA LYS A 113 -10.73 -14.34 21.71
C LYS A 113 -12.07 -13.85 21.14
N VAL A 114 -12.06 -12.86 20.24
CA VAL A 114 -13.28 -12.36 19.60
C VAL A 114 -13.68 -13.35 18.51
N LEU A 115 -14.95 -13.76 18.49
CA LEU A 115 -15.47 -14.70 17.50
C LEU A 115 -15.84 -13.98 16.20
N LEU A 116 -16.60 -12.88 16.31
CA LEU A 116 -17.24 -12.25 15.17
C LEU A 116 -17.27 -10.73 15.30
N VAL A 117 -16.88 -10.03 14.23
CA VAL A 117 -17.09 -8.59 14.07
C VAL A 117 -18.12 -8.35 12.96
N VAL A 118 -19.22 -7.68 13.29
CA VAL A 118 -20.33 -7.37 12.37
C VAL A 118 -20.34 -5.87 12.07
N GLY A 119 -20.17 -5.53 10.80
CA GLY A 119 -20.37 -4.19 10.27
C GLY A 119 -21.76 -4.04 9.68
N VAL A 120 -22.58 -3.18 10.29
CA VAL A 120 -23.90 -2.81 9.77
C VAL A 120 -23.76 -1.59 8.86
N MET A 121 -23.91 -1.80 7.56
CA MET A 121 -23.74 -0.76 6.54
C MET A 121 -24.93 0.18 6.52
N THR A 122 -24.72 1.43 6.91
CA THR A 122 -25.78 2.45 7.02
C THR A 122 -25.36 3.76 6.37
N THR A 123 -26.32 4.57 5.89
CA THR A 123 -26.05 5.87 5.25
C THR A 123 -26.64 7.02 6.07
N PHE A 124 -26.40 8.25 5.63
CA PHE A 124 -27.12 9.42 6.13
C PHE A 124 -28.65 9.25 5.97
N GLY A 125 -29.43 9.87 6.87
CA GLY A 125 -30.90 9.79 6.88
C GLY A 125 -31.50 8.47 7.39
N ARG A 126 -30.68 7.44 7.71
CA ARG A 126 -31.14 6.10 8.15
C ARG A 126 -31.26 5.92 9.66
N ARG A 127 -31.46 6.99 10.44
CA ARG A 127 -31.54 6.92 11.90
C ARG A 127 -32.63 5.96 12.41
N LYS A 128 -33.81 5.95 11.79
CA LYS A 128 -34.91 5.03 12.13
C LYS A 128 -34.49 3.56 12.01
N ASN A 129 -33.74 3.20 10.98
CA ASN A 129 -33.22 1.85 10.78
C ASN A 129 -32.23 1.47 11.90
N ARG A 130 -31.29 2.37 12.21
CA ARG A 130 -30.33 2.14 13.30
C ARG A 130 -31.02 1.98 14.64
N ASP A 131 -32.03 2.80 14.94
CA ASP A 131 -32.81 2.69 16.18
C ASP A 131 -33.59 1.38 16.24
N ALA A 132 -34.12 0.91 15.11
CA ALA A 132 -34.78 -0.38 15.04
C ALA A 132 -33.79 -1.54 15.28
N ILE A 133 -32.59 -1.48 14.71
CA ILE A 133 -31.51 -2.46 14.94
C ILE A 133 -31.07 -2.47 16.41
N ARG A 134 -30.91 -1.29 17.02
CA ARG A 134 -30.57 -1.14 18.45
C ARG A 134 -31.61 -1.80 19.37
N LYS A 135 -32.88 -1.65 19.02
CA LYS A 135 -34.00 -2.26 19.77
C LYS A 135 -34.12 -3.76 19.54
N ALA A 136 -33.73 -4.24 18.36
CA ALA A 136 -33.99 -5.61 17.95
C ALA A 136 -32.85 -6.58 18.28
N TRP A 137 -31.65 -6.36 17.73
CA TRP A 137 -30.54 -7.34 17.82
C TRP A 137 -29.17 -6.74 18.15
N MET A 138 -29.08 -5.41 18.28
CA MET A 138 -27.87 -4.70 18.68
C MET A 138 -28.07 -3.98 20.02
N PRO A 139 -28.07 -4.70 21.15
CA PRO A 139 -28.36 -4.09 22.45
C PRO A 139 -27.40 -2.94 22.79
N ALA A 140 -27.87 -1.99 23.59
CA ALA A 140 -27.09 -0.86 24.10
C ALA A 140 -26.62 -1.08 25.55
N GLY A 141 -25.65 -0.29 26.00
CA GLY A 141 -25.19 -0.28 27.39
C GLY A 141 -24.65 -1.63 27.86
N ILE A 142 -25.16 -2.12 29.00
CA ILE A 142 -24.69 -3.33 29.70
C ILE A 142 -24.85 -4.58 28.81
N ALA A 143 -26.01 -4.74 28.16
CA ALA A 143 -26.27 -5.91 27.32
C ALA A 143 -25.33 -5.99 26.09
N ARG A 144 -24.81 -4.86 25.61
CA ARG A 144 -23.75 -4.84 24.60
C ARG A 144 -22.42 -5.36 25.13
N ARG A 145 -22.04 -4.96 26.35
CA ARG A 145 -20.83 -5.47 27.01
C ARG A 145 -20.95 -6.97 27.23
N GLU A 146 -22.12 -7.45 27.67
CA GLU A 146 -22.38 -8.88 27.79
C GLU A 146 -22.25 -9.64 26.47
N LEU A 147 -22.69 -9.05 25.35
CA LEU A 147 -22.53 -9.65 24.02
C LEU A 147 -21.05 -9.86 23.65
N VAL A 148 -20.21 -8.87 23.95
CA VAL A 148 -18.75 -8.95 23.75
C VAL A 148 -18.14 -9.94 24.74
N ASP A 149 -18.49 -9.83 26.02
CA ASP A 149 -17.87 -10.61 27.09
C ASP A 149 -18.28 -12.08 27.04
N LYS A 150 -19.56 -12.40 26.83
CA LYS A 150 -20.07 -13.78 26.87
C LYS A 150 -19.92 -14.48 25.52
N LYS A 151 -20.19 -13.78 24.41
CA LYS A 151 -20.25 -14.38 23.07
C LYS A 151 -19.08 -14.01 22.16
N GLY A 152 -18.26 -13.03 22.52
CA GLY A 152 -17.16 -12.56 21.68
C GLY A 152 -17.65 -11.92 20.37
N ILE A 153 -18.85 -11.30 20.37
CA ILE A 153 -19.46 -10.69 19.18
C ILE A 153 -19.44 -9.17 19.31
N ILE A 154 -18.89 -8.50 18.31
CA ILE A 154 -18.82 -7.04 18.23
C ILE A 154 -19.68 -6.58 17.06
N VAL A 155 -20.66 -5.73 17.32
CA VAL A 155 -21.51 -5.14 16.28
C VAL A 155 -21.27 -3.62 16.24
N ARG A 156 -21.08 -3.04 15.06
CA ARG A 156 -20.92 -1.59 14.85
C ARG A 156 -21.64 -1.12 13.60
N PHE A 157 -22.24 0.06 13.66
CA PHE A 157 -22.72 0.77 12.48
C PHE A 157 -21.54 1.35 11.71
N VAL A 158 -21.52 1.21 10.39
CA VAL A 158 -20.42 1.63 9.54
C VAL A 158 -20.89 2.69 8.57
N ILE A 159 -20.25 3.85 8.64
CA ILE A 159 -20.59 5.03 7.86
C ILE A 159 -19.30 5.78 7.46
N GLY A 160 -19.27 6.32 6.25
CA GLY A 160 -18.28 7.27 5.77
C GLY A 160 -18.64 8.71 6.16
N ARG A 161 -17.89 9.66 5.60
CA ARG A 161 -18.11 11.09 5.75
C ARG A 161 -18.99 11.64 4.62
N SER A 162 -19.57 12.81 4.85
CA SER A 162 -20.20 13.57 3.76
C SER A 162 -19.15 14.09 2.78
N ALA A 163 -19.58 14.44 1.56
CA ALA A 163 -18.68 14.97 0.54
C ALA A 163 -18.07 16.32 0.96
N ASN A 164 -18.83 17.11 1.71
CA ASN A 164 -18.42 18.40 2.27
C ASN A 164 -18.17 18.19 3.77
N GLY A 165 -17.07 17.53 4.11
CA GLY A 165 -16.79 17.10 5.48
C GLY A 165 -17.08 18.17 6.55
N GLY A 166 -17.73 17.78 7.63
CA GLY A 166 -18.16 18.68 8.72
C GLY A 166 -19.46 19.44 8.45
N ASP A 167 -20.21 19.06 7.42
CA ASP A 167 -21.56 19.57 7.15
C ASP A 167 -22.59 19.11 8.20
N SER A 168 -23.86 19.48 8.00
CA SER A 168 -24.95 19.11 8.90
C SER A 168 -25.14 17.60 9.01
N LEU A 169 -24.86 16.84 7.94
CA LEU A 169 -25.01 15.38 7.93
C LEU A 169 -23.97 14.72 8.84
N ASP A 170 -22.72 15.17 8.77
CA ASP A 170 -21.66 14.70 9.69
C ASP A 170 -21.98 15.10 11.14
N LYS A 171 -22.47 16.32 11.37
CA LYS A 171 -22.86 16.79 12.72
C LYS A 171 -23.99 15.98 13.33
N GLU A 172 -24.98 15.56 12.53
CA GLU A 172 -26.06 14.68 13.00
C GLU A 172 -25.52 13.32 13.48
N ILE A 173 -24.55 12.76 12.76
CA ILE A 173 -23.91 11.50 13.14
C ILE A 173 -23.03 11.68 14.39
N GLU A 174 -22.26 12.76 14.47
CA GLU A 174 -21.44 13.09 15.65
C GLU A 174 -22.31 13.28 16.92
N ALA A 175 -23.47 13.92 16.77
CA ALA A 175 -24.46 14.05 17.83
C ALA A 175 -25.08 12.70 18.24
N GLU A 176 -25.24 11.75 17.32
CA GLU A 176 -25.69 10.40 17.64
C GLU A 176 -24.61 9.61 18.40
N ILE A 177 -23.35 9.73 17.96
CA ILE A 177 -22.19 9.04 18.54
C ILE A 177 -21.94 9.42 19.99
N SER A 178 -22.10 10.70 20.34
CA SER A 178 -21.89 11.19 21.70
C SER A 178 -22.78 10.47 22.73
N HIS A 179 -23.89 9.87 22.29
CA HIS A 179 -24.82 9.15 23.14
C HIS A 179 -24.65 7.61 23.06
N THR A 180 -24.24 7.05 21.92
CA THR A 180 -24.37 5.59 21.66
C THR A 180 -23.04 4.83 21.56
N ASN A 181 -21.94 5.50 21.22
CA ASN A 181 -20.61 4.92 20.99
C ASN A 181 -20.63 3.59 20.20
N ASP A 182 -21.42 3.54 19.12
CA ASP A 182 -21.68 2.32 18.35
C ASP A 182 -21.33 2.38 16.86
N PHE A 183 -20.63 3.43 16.46
CA PHE A 183 -20.21 3.65 15.09
C PHE A 183 -18.74 3.32 14.84
N VAL A 184 -18.46 3.01 13.58
CA VAL A 184 -17.16 3.08 12.92
C VAL A 184 -17.31 4.14 11.82
N ILE A 185 -16.60 5.26 11.98
CA ILE A 185 -16.50 6.30 10.96
C ILE A 185 -15.28 6.00 10.08
N LEU A 186 -15.51 5.85 8.78
CA LEU A 186 -14.46 5.66 7.79
C LEU A 186 -14.02 7.04 7.25
N GLY A 187 -12.99 7.62 7.86
CA GLY A 187 -12.58 9.02 7.60
C GLY A 187 -12.20 9.33 6.15
N ASN A 188 -11.67 8.37 5.41
CA ASN A 188 -11.25 8.52 4.02
C ASN A 188 -12.30 8.05 3.01
N GLN A 189 -13.52 7.72 3.46
CA GLN A 189 -14.59 7.20 2.62
C GLN A 189 -15.73 8.22 2.56
N VAL A 190 -16.07 8.68 1.35
CA VAL A 190 -17.27 9.50 1.12
C VAL A 190 -18.48 8.58 0.94
N GLU A 191 -19.61 8.93 1.54
CA GLU A 191 -20.89 8.25 1.31
C GLU A 191 -21.50 8.65 -0.02
N ALA A 192 -21.52 7.73 -0.98
CA ALA A 192 -22.27 7.85 -2.22
C ALA A 192 -22.79 6.47 -2.68
N PRO A 193 -23.90 6.39 -3.42
CA PRO A 193 -24.45 5.12 -3.92
C PRO A 193 -23.46 4.28 -4.74
N GLU A 194 -22.61 4.92 -5.53
CA GLU A 194 -21.57 4.34 -6.38
C GLU A 194 -20.32 3.92 -5.58
N GLU A 195 -20.17 4.39 -4.35
CA GLU A 195 -19.00 4.12 -3.49
C GLU A 195 -19.23 2.93 -2.52
N LYS A 196 -20.37 2.23 -2.64
CA LYS A 196 -20.73 1.12 -1.73
C LYS A 196 -19.67 0.02 -1.64
N ALA A 197 -19.13 -0.44 -2.77
CA ALA A 197 -18.10 -1.47 -2.78
C ALA A 197 -16.79 -0.99 -2.12
N LYS A 198 -16.43 0.28 -2.31
CA LYS A 198 -15.26 0.89 -1.65
C LYS A 198 -15.47 1.03 -0.15
N LYS A 199 -16.67 1.39 0.28
CA LYS A 199 -17.05 1.39 1.70
C LYS A 199 -16.88 0.03 2.36
N ILE A 200 -17.28 -1.06 1.69
CA ILE A 200 -17.05 -2.43 2.19
C ILE A 200 -15.56 -2.75 2.32
N LYS A 201 -14.77 -2.39 1.30
CA LYS A 201 -13.32 -2.56 1.34
C LYS A 201 -12.70 -1.83 2.53
N SER A 202 -13.05 -0.55 2.70
CA SER A 202 -12.64 0.31 3.82
C SER A 202 -13.09 -0.23 5.19
N PHE A 203 -14.28 -0.82 5.27
CA PHE A 203 -14.78 -1.46 6.48
C PHE A 203 -13.90 -2.64 6.90
N PHE A 204 -13.63 -3.60 6.00
CA PHE A 204 -12.81 -4.77 6.35
C PHE A 204 -11.39 -4.38 6.74
N ILE A 205 -10.80 -3.38 6.07
CA ILE A 205 -9.50 -2.78 6.47
C ILE A 205 -9.57 -2.24 7.90
N HIS A 206 -10.58 -1.43 8.23
CA HIS A 206 -10.74 -0.88 9.58
C HIS A 206 -10.99 -1.96 10.63
N ALA A 207 -11.84 -2.94 10.32
CA ALA A 207 -12.24 -3.98 11.25
C ALA A 207 -11.05 -4.88 11.64
N VAL A 208 -10.27 -5.33 10.66
CA VAL A 208 -9.06 -6.14 10.88
C VAL A 208 -7.99 -5.36 11.65
N GLY A 209 -7.85 -4.07 11.41
CA GLY A 209 -6.91 -3.21 12.15
C GLY A 209 -7.30 -2.95 13.61
N LYS A 210 -8.57 -3.14 13.97
CA LYS A 210 -9.10 -2.77 15.29
C LYS A 210 -9.47 -3.94 16.19
N TRP A 211 -9.90 -5.07 15.63
CA TRP A 211 -10.36 -6.24 16.37
C TRP A 211 -9.75 -7.51 15.81
N ASP A 212 -9.16 -8.33 16.68
CA ASP A 212 -8.68 -9.66 16.29
C ASP A 212 -9.81 -10.70 16.43
N ALA A 213 -10.60 -10.85 15.36
CA ALA A 213 -11.72 -11.79 15.30
C ALA A 213 -11.50 -12.95 14.30
N GLU A 214 -12.11 -14.10 14.58
CA GLU A 214 -12.10 -15.27 13.68
C GLU A 214 -12.91 -15.03 12.39
N PHE A 215 -14.00 -14.28 12.50
CA PHE A 215 -14.88 -13.96 11.38
C PHE A 215 -15.24 -12.48 11.33
N TYR A 216 -15.43 -11.98 10.11
CA TYR A 216 -15.89 -10.61 9.83
C TYR A 216 -17.12 -10.68 8.94
N ALA A 217 -18.19 -10.01 9.34
CA ALA A 217 -19.47 -10.02 8.63
C ALA A 217 -19.87 -8.63 8.18
N LYS A 218 -20.48 -8.58 7.00
CA LYS A 218 -21.19 -7.42 6.49
C LYS A 218 -22.69 -7.69 6.56
N VAL A 219 -23.45 -6.71 7.04
CA VAL A 219 -24.91 -6.75 7.15
C VAL A 219 -25.49 -5.42 6.69
N ASN A 220 -26.58 -5.41 5.93
CA ASN A 220 -27.29 -4.17 5.58
C ASN A 220 -28.14 -3.64 6.76
N ASP A 221 -28.36 -2.32 6.81
CA ASP A 221 -29.16 -1.68 7.85
C ASP A 221 -30.68 -1.88 7.74
N ASP A 222 -31.15 -2.64 6.74
CA ASP A 222 -32.54 -3.08 6.60
C ASP A 222 -32.75 -4.55 7.00
N VAL A 223 -31.73 -5.18 7.61
CA VAL A 223 -31.72 -6.59 7.98
C VAL A 223 -31.68 -6.80 9.51
N TYR A 224 -32.51 -7.73 10.01
CA TYR A 224 -32.48 -8.27 11.36
C TYR A 224 -31.62 -9.54 11.40
N VAL A 225 -30.65 -9.70 12.30
CA VAL A 225 -29.82 -10.93 12.37
C VAL A 225 -29.98 -11.62 13.72
N ASN A 226 -30.25 -12.94 13.69
CA ASN A 226 -30.14 -13.78 14.88
C ASN A 226 -28.66 -14.15 15.13
N LEU A 227 -28.02 -13.40 16.05
CA LEU A 227 -26.60 -13.57 16.38
C LEU A 227 -26.26 -14.93 17.01
N ASP A 228 -27.21 -15.57 17.69
CA ASP A 228 -27.01 -16.89 18.29
C ASP A 228 -26.94 -17.98 17.21
N SER A 229 -27.92 -17.98 16.31
CA SER A 229 -27.92 -18.90 15.17
C SER A 229 -26.72 -18.70 14.27
N LEU A 230 -26.33 -17.44 14.03
CA LEU A 230 -25.12 -17.12 13.26
C LEU A 230 -23.85 -17.63 13.97
N GLY A 231 -23.74 -17.41 15.28
CA GLY A 231 -22.62 -17.92 16.07
C GLY A 231 -22.46 -19.44 15.99
N VAL A 232 -23.56 -20.19 16.01
CA VAL A 232 -23.57 -21.65 15.86
C VAL A 232 -23.08 -22.10 14.47
N VAL A 233 -23.54 -21.43 13.40
CA VAL A 233 -23.06 -21.71 12.03
C VAL A 233 -21.56 -21.47 11.92
N LEU A 234 -21.08 -20.33 12.43
CA LEU A 234 -19.66 -19.98 12.36
C LEU A 234 -18.77 -20.93 13.19
N ALA A 235 -19.26 -21.40 14.33
CA ALA A 235 -18.53 -22.37 15.16
C ALA A 235 -18.25 -23.69 14.40
N SER A 236 -19.10 -24.08 13.45
CA SER A 236 -18.93 -25.28 12.62
C SER A 236 -17.86 -25.13 11.52
N HIS A 237 -17.26 -23.94 11.39
CA HIS A 237 -16.28 -23.61 10.35
C HIS A 237 -14.99 -23.01 10.91
N LEU A 238 -14.76 -23.09 12.23
CA LEU A 238 -13.57 -22.54 12.89
C LEU A 238 -12.26 -23.25 12.51
N ASP A 239 -12.34 -24.50 12.09
CA ASP A 239 -11.21 -25.34 11.66
C ASP A 239 -10.74 -25.01 10.23
N LYS A 240 -11.55 -24.26 9.47
CA LYS A 240 -11.31 -23.96 8.07
C LYS A 240 -10.69 -22.58 7.92
N PRO A 241 -9.46 -22.46 7.36
CA PRO A 241 -8.76 -21.18 7.34
C PRO A 241 -9.39 -20.17 6.38
N ARG A 242 -9.82 -20.60 5.18
CA ARG A 242 -10.30 -19.74 4.09
C ARG A 242 -11.75 -20.05 3.72
N VAL A 243 -12.68 -19.45 4.44
CA VAL A 243 -14.12 -19.62 4.23
C VAL A 243 -14.79 -18.31 3.88
N TYR A 244 -15.62 -18.35 2.83
CA TYR A 244 -16.58 -17.31 2.46
C TYR A 244 -17.99 -17.90 2.57
N ILE A 245 -18.81 -17.35 3.48
CA ILE A 245 -20.12 -17.89 3.86
C ILE A 245 -21.20 -16.88 3.50
N GLY A 246 -22.27 -17.35 2.88
CA GLY A 246 -23.43 -16.53 2.54
C GLY A 246 -24.43 -17.33 1.73
N CYS A 247 -25.49 -16.66 1.26
CA CYS A 247 -26.36 -17.25 0.24
C CYS A 247 -25.66 -17.17 -1.11
N MET A 248 -25.07 -18.26 -1.58
CA MET A 248 -24.26 -18.25 -2.79
C MET A 248 -25.14 -18.22 -4.02
N LYS A 249 -24.91 -17.25 -4.89
CA LYS A 249 -25.63 -17.07 -6.16
C LYS A 249 -24.65 -16.92 -7.33
N SER A 250 -25.17 -17.18 -8.52
CA SER A 250 -24.54 -16.90 -9.81
C SER A 250 -25.67 -16.62 -10.81
N GLY A 251 -25.43 -15.81 -11.83
CA GLY A 251 -26.48 -15.49 -12.80
C GLY A 251 -26.10 -14.38 -13.76
N LYS A 252 -27.07 -13.97 -14.59
CA LYS A 252 -26.84 -13.01 -15.67
C LYS A 252 -26.44 -11.62 -15.15
N VAL A 253 -25.45 -11.03 -15.79
CA VAL A 253 -25.00 -9.65 -15.62
C VAL A 253 -25.97 -8.72 -16.33
N PHE A 254 -26.40 -7.68 -15.63
CA PHE A 254 -27.34 -6.70 -16.17
C PHE A 254 -26.57 -5.66 -16.99
N SER A 255 -26.50 -5.85 -18.31
CA SER A 255 -25.79 -4.94 -19.24
C SER A 255 -26.64 -3.76 -19.73
N GLU A 256 -27.93 -3.75 -19.46
CA GLU A 256 -28.84 -2.69 -19.90
C GLU A 256 -28.78 -1.47 -18.97
N ARG A 257 -28.44 -0.29 -19.49
CA ARG A 257 -28.29 0.96 -18.71
C ARG A 257 -29.56 1.38 -17.97
N THR A 258 -30.73 0.97 -18.46
CA THR A 258 -32.04 1.25 -17.86
C THR A 258 -32.33 0.37 -16.65
N HIS A 259 -31.57 -0.71 -16.46
CA HIS A 259 -31.78 -1.65 -15.39
C HIS A 259 -31.20 -1.12 -14.06
N LYS A 260 -31.96 -1.25 -12.97
CA LYS A 260 -31.54 -0.77 -11.63
C LYS A 260 -30.20 -1.38 -11.17
N TRP A 261 -29.92 -2.61 -11.59
CA TRP A 261 -28.73 -3.38 -11.20
C TRP A 261 -27.65 -3.37 -12.28
N HIS A 262 -27.69 -2.39 -13.18
CA HIS A 262 -26.73 -2.25 -14.29
C HIS A 262 -25.28 -2.26 -13.79
N GLU A 263 -24.43 -3.04 -14.45
CA GLU A 263 -22.99 -3.09 -14.21
C GLU A 263 -22.25 -2.43 -15.40
N PRO A 264 -21.67 -1.23 -15.24
CA PRO A 264 -20.90 -0.54 -16.28
C PRO A 264 -19.75 -1.37 -16.86
N ASP A 265 -19.13 -2.21 -16.04
CA ASP A 265 -18.05 -3.12 -16.44
C ASP A 265 -18.59 -4.49 -16.93
N TRP A 266 -19.85 -4.58 -17.38
CA TRP A 266 -20.50 -5.85 -17.76
C TRP A 266 -19.72 -6.65 -18.81
N TRP A 267 -18.98 -5.97 -19.68
CA TRP A 267 -18.19 -6.57 -20.76
C TRP A 267 -17.02 -7.42 -20.25
N LYS A 268 -16.61 -7.26 -18.99
CA LYS A 268 -15.54 -8.05 -18.36
C LYS A 268 -15.98 -9.44 -17.91
N PHE A 269 -17.28 -9.74 -17.93
CA PHE A 269 -17.84 -11.01 -17.46
C PHE A 269 -18.02 -12.05 -18.59
N GLY A 270 -17.23 -11.90 -19.65
CA GLY A 270 -17.25 -12.76 -20.83
C GLY A 270 -18.53 -12.65 -21.67
N ASP A 271 -18.55 -13.36 -22.79
CA ASP A 271 -19.64 -13.31 -23.76
C ASP A 271 -20.97 -13.83 -23.20
N GLY A 272 -20.89 -14.77 -22.26
CA GLY A 272 -22.04 -15.30 -21.52
C GLY A 272 -22.66 -14.30 -20.53
N LYS A 273 -21.99 -13.17 -20.26
CA LYS A 273 -22.42 -12.11 -19.33
C LYS A 273 -22.97 -12.72 -18.04
N SER A 274 -22.17 -13.53 -17.36
CA SER A 274 -22.59 -14.22 -16.13
C SER A 274 -21.66 -13.83 -14.99
N TYR A 275 -22.24 -13.48 -13.85
CA TYR A 275 -21.49 -13.26 -12.62
C TYR A 275 -20.87 -14.58 -12.18
N PHE A 276 -19.62 -14.52 -11.70
CA PHE A 276 -18.99 -15.59 -10.94
C PHE A 276 -19.80 -15.90 -9.67
N ARG A 277 -19.50 -17.02 -9.02
CA ARG A 277 -20.16 -17.39 -7.77
C ARG A 277 -19.83 -16.37 -6.67
N HIS A 278 -20.84 -15.78 -6.04
CA HIS A 278 -20.70 -14.80 -4.97
C HIS A 278 -21.86 -14.90 -3.98
N ALA A 279 -21.69 -14.44 -2.74
CA ALA A 279 -22.79 -14.39 -1.78
C ALA A 279 -23.78 -13.26 -2.12
N SER A 280 -25.00 -13.31 -1.58
CA SER A 280 -25.94 -12.19 -1.71
C SER A 280 -25.56 -10.99 -0.83
N GLY A 281 -25.83 -9.78 -1.32
CA GLY A 281 -25.43 -8.54 -0.66
C GLY A 281 -26.15 -8.18 0.63
N GLU A 282 -27.16 -8.92 1.09
CA GLU A 282 -27.83 -8.66 2.37
C GLU A 282 -26.92 -8.98 3.57
N VAL A 283 -26.35 -10.19 3.58
CA VAL A 283 -25.49 -10.71 4.64
C VAL A 283 -24.46 -11.68 4.06
N TYR A 284 -23.20 -11.47 4.39
CA TYR A 284 -22.15 -12.46 4.16
C TYR A 284 -21.05 -12.36 5.23
N VAL A 285 -20.35 -13.46 5.42
CA VAL A 285 -19.28 -13.61 6.41
C VAL A 285 -18.02 -14.14 5.75
N ILE A 286 -16.89 -13.56 6.10
CA ILE A 286 -15.57 -14.01 5.66
C ILE A 286 -14.70 -14.36 6.85
N SER A 287 -13.92 -15.41 6.70
CA SER A 287 -12.88 -15.82 7.65
C SER A 287 -11.80 -14.73 7.81
N LYS A 288 -11.10 -14.77 8.95
CA LYS A 288 -9.99 -13.87 9.27
C LYS A 288 -8.96 -13.78 8.15
N SER A 289 -8.56 -14.89 7.54
CA SER A 289 -7.55 -14.87 6.48
C SER A 289 -8.03 -14.13 5.23
N LEU A 290 -9.32 -14.21 4.90
CA LEU A 290 -9.89 -13.50 3.75
C LEU A 290 -10.05 -12.01 4.03
N ALA A 291 -10.44 -11.64 5.25
CA ALA A 291 -10.47 -10.24 5.68
C ALA A 291 -9.06 -9.64 5.66
N GLN A 292 -8.05 -10.38 6.13
CA GLN A 292 -6.65 -10.00 6.02
C GLN A 292 -6.19 -9.89 4.56
N PHE A 293 -6.59 -10.82 3.69
CA PHE A 293 -6.31 -10.73 2.25
C PHE A 293 -6.87 -9.43 1.64
N ILE A 294 -8.12 -9.06 1.97
CA ILE A 294 -8.71 -7.79 1.53
C ILE A 294 -7.90 -6.61 2.05
N SER A 295 -7.50 -6.65 3.33
CA SER A 295 -6.72 -5.57 3.94
C SER A 295 -5.36 -5.38 3.27
N ILE A 296 -4.64 -6.49 3.04
CA ILE A 296 -3.28 -6.50 2.47
C ILE A 296 -3.31 -6.07 1.00
N ASN A 297 -4.25 -6.60 0.21
CA ASN A 297 -4.27 -6.41 -1.23
C ASN A 297 -5.20 -5.26 -1.69
N SER A 298 -5.69 -4.45 -0.76
CA SER A 298 -6.76 -3.47 -0.98
C SER A 298 -6.57 -2.53 -2.17
N PHE A 299 -5.33 -2.20 -2.53
CA PHE A 299 -4.99 -1.36 -3.68
C PHE A 299 -5.13 -2.08 -5.03
N MET A 300 -4.94 -3.40 -5.08
CA MET A 300 -5.08 -4.21 -6.30
C MET A 300 -6.52 -4.71 -6.52
N LEU A 301 -7.32 -4.75 -5.46
CA LEU A 301 -8.69 -5.28 -5.51
C LEU A 301 -9.64 -4.34 -6.26
N ARG A 302 -10.02 -4.78 -7.46
CA ARG A 302 -10.99 -4.11 -8.35
C ARG A 302 -12.37 -4.11 -7.72
N THR A 303 -12.98 -2.94 -7.57
CA THR A 303 -14.38 -2.80 -7.15
C THR A 303 -15.30 -2.74 -8.38
N TYR A 304 -16.40 -3.48 -8.31
CA TYR A 304 -17.56 -3.40 -9.20
C TYR A 304 -18.66 -2.55 -8.54
N VAL A 305 -19.75 -2.27 -9.25
CA VAL A 305 -20.81 -1.38 -8.72
C VAL A 305 -21.46 -1.95 -7.46
N HIS A 306 -21.63 -3.27 -7.43
CA HIS A 306 -22.23 -3.97 -6.29
C HIS A 306 -21.14 -4.56 -5.39
N ASP A 307 -21.33 -4.45 -4.08
CA ASP A 307 -20.34 -4.89 -3.10
C ASP A 307 -20.22 -6.42 -3.04
N ASP A 308 -21.34 -7.13 -3.22
CA ASP A 308 -21.39 -8.58 -3.24
C ASP A 308 -20.65 -9.18 -4.44
N VAL A 309 -20.82 -8.58 -5.62
CA VAL A 309 -20.04 -8.89 -6.83
C VAL A 309 -18.56 -8.59 -6.59
N SER A 310 -18.23 -7.44 -5.98
CA SER A 310 -16.83 -7.09 -5.68
C SER A 310 -16.15 -8.12 -4.79
N ILE A 311 -16.80 -8.55 -3.70
CA ILE A 311 -16.25 -9.56 -2.79
C ILE A 311 -16.03 -10.90 -3.53
N GLY A 312 -17.00 -11.32 -4.34
CA GLY A 312 -16.86 -12.56 -5.11
C GLY A 312 -15.70 -12.54 -6.10
N SER A 313 -15.44 -11.38 -6.75
CA SER A 313 -14.33 -11.28 -7.71
C SER A 313 -12.98 -11.38 -7.03
N TRP A 314 -12.86 -10.92 -5.78
CA TRP A 314 -11.62 -10.97 -5.03
C TRP A 314 -11.23 -12.40 -4.62
N PHE A 315 -12.21 -13.30 -4.54
CA PHE A 315 -12.01 -14.67 -4.06
C PHE A 315 -12.01 -15.73 -5.15
N ILE A 316 -12.44 -15.40 -6.38
CA ILE A 316 -12.54 -16.38 -7.47
C ILE A 316 -11.20 -17.02 -7.86
N GLY A 317 -10.10 -16.27 -7.74
CA GLY A 317 -8.74 -16.74 -8.03
C GLY A 317 -8.02 -17.35 -6.83
N LEU A 318 -8.70 -17.49 -5.68
CA LEU A 318 -8.12 -17.99 -4.44
C LEU A 318 -8.68 -19.37 -4.09
N ASP A 319 -7.90 -20.15 -3.35
CA ASP A 319 -8.36 -21.43 -2.78
C ASP A 319 -9.31 -21.20 -1.59
N VAL A 320 -10.55 -20.78 -1.89
CA VAL A 320 -11.59 -20.39 -0.94
C VAL A 320 -12.75 -21.37 -0.96
N GLN A 321 -13.15 -21.84 0.22
CA GLN A 321 -14.38 -22.60 0.37
C GLN A 321 -15.58 -21.65 0.36
N HIS A 322 -16.33 -21.68 -0.73
CA HIS A 322 -17.61 -20.99 -0.88
C HIS A 322 -18.71 -21.82 -0.22
N ILE A 323 -19.11 -21.43 0.99
CA ILE A 323 -20.17 -22.10 1.75
C ILE A 323 -21.50 -21.43 1.45
N ASP A 324 -22.38 -22.21 0.81
CA ASP A 324 -23.76 -21.83 0.56
C ASP A 324 -24.63 -22.16 1.78
N GLU A 325 -24.84 -21.15 2.64
CA GLU A 325 -25.65 -21.29 3.84
C GLU A 325 -27.09 -20.85 3.53
N THR A 326 -27.96 -21.83 3.31
CA THR A 326 -29.37 -21.61 2.94
C THR A 326 -30.15 -20.81 3.99
N LYS A 327 -29.72 -20.82 5.25
CA LYS A 327 -30.32 -19.99 6.30
C LYS A 327 -30.02 -18.49 6.16
N LEU A 328 -29.04 -18.13 5.32
CA LEU A 328 -28.73 -16.77 4.87
C LEU A 328 -29.41 -16.44 3.51
N CYS A 329 -30.19 -17.34 2.93
CA CYS A 329 -30.94 -17.06 1.71
C CYS A 329 -32.34 -16.51 2.03
N CYS A 330 -32.69 -15.37 1.42
CA CYS A 330 -34.08 -14.96 1.28
C CYS A 330 -34.68 -15.64 0.04
N SER A 331 -35.67 -16.51 0.26
CA SER A 331 -36.32 -17.25 -0.82
C SER A 331 -37.07 -16.34 -1.81
N SER A 332 -36.77 -16.45 -3.10
CA SER A 332 -37.72 -16.09 -4.16
C SER A 332 -37.71 -17.12 -5.30
N TRP A 333 -38.81 -17.88 -5.36
CA TRP A 333 -39.53 -18.32 -6.57
C TRP A 333 -38.85 -19.25 -7.60
N SER A 334 -39.42 -20.44 -7.78
CA SER A 334 -39.12 -21.40 -8.86
C SER A 334 -39.74 -20.95 -10.20
N PRO A 335 -39.01 -20.94 -11.33
CA PRO A 335 -39.55 -20.47 -12.61
C PRO A 335 -40.47 -21.50 -13.25
N GLY A 336 -41.78 -21.22 -13.32
CA GLY A 336 -42.70 -22.06 -14.09
C GLY A 336 -44.18 -21.74 -13.87
N THR A 337 -44.69 -20.66 -14.47
CA THR A 337 -46.04 -20.56 -15.04
C THR A 337 -46.22 -19.20 -15.74
N GLN A 338 -46.82 -19.22 -16.92
CA GLN A 338 -46.99 -18.12 -17.88
C GLN A 338 -48.20 -17.21 -17.58
N HIS A 339 -48.13 -15.97 -18.12
CA HIS A 339 -49.19 -15.03 -18.54
C HIS A 339 -49.42 -13.69 -17.76
N PRO A 340 -49.86 -12.62 -18.49
CA PRO A 340 -49.58 -11.19 -18.23
C PRO A 340 -50.87 -10.35 -17.97
N PRO A 341 -50.93 -9.00 -18.15
CA PRO A 341 -50.17 -7.89 -17.54
C PRO A 341 -51.09 -6.85 -16.82
N LEU A 342 -50.45 -5.88 -16.12
CA LEU A 342 -50.88 -4.50 -15.78
C LEU A 342 -51.05 -4.10 -14.29
N THR A 343 -50.26 -3.07 -13.96
CA THR A 343 -50.44 -2.00 -12.95
C THR A 343 -50.24 -2.27 -11.45
N ARG A 344 -48.96 -2.35 -11.05
CA ARG A 344 -48.22 -1.29 -10.30
C ARG A 344 -48.98 -0.57 -9.16
N HIS A 345 -48.78 -1.00 -7.90
CA HIS A 345 -48.49 -0.13 -6.75
C HIS A 345 -47.95 -0.92 -5.54
N VAL A 346 -46.75 -0.52 -5.10
CA VAL A 346 -46.13 -0.77 -3.77
C VAL A 346 -45.85 -2.24 -3.39
N LEU A 347 -44.73 -2.78 -3.90
CA LEU A 347 -44.13 -4.04 -3.48
C LEU A 347 -43.50 -3.93 -2.08
N ASN A 348 -44.20 -4.46 -1.08
CA ASN A 348 -43.62 -5.02 0.15
C ASN A 348 -42.62 -6.12 -0.23
N LYS A 349 -41.31 -5.87 -0.13
CA LYS A 349 -40.28 -6.92 -0.28
C LYS A 349 -40.23 -7.76 0.99
N LEU A 350 -41.01 -8.84 1.01
CA LEU A 350 -41.14 -9.80 2.09
C LEU A 350 -40.17 -10.97 1.95
N CYS A 351 -39.15 -11.07 2.82
CA CYS A 351 -38.76 -12.39 3.34
C CYS A 351 -39.83 -12.73 4.39
N LYS A 352 -40.89 -13.48 4.01
CA LYS A 352 -41.96 -13.88 4.94
C LYS A 352 -41.37 -14.79 6.02
N HIS A 353 -41.78 -14.58 7.28
CA HIS A 353 -41.42 -15.40 8.44
C HIS A 353 -41.46 -16.90 8.14
N GLN A 354 -40.29 -17.54 8.13
CA GLN A 354 -40.14 -18.98 8.31
C GLN A 354 -39.29 -19.24 9.56
N PRO A 355 -39.65 -20.20 10.43
CA PRO A 355 -39.05 -20.38 11.76
C PRO A 355 -37.55 -20.75 11.79
N ASN A 356 -36.90 -20.94 10.64
CA ASN A 356 -35.51 -21.43 10.54
C ASN A 356 -34.52 -20.47 9.82
N GLN A 357 -34.88 -19.20 9.56
CA GLN A 357 -33.99 -18.24 8.89
C GLN A 357 -33.11 -17.43 9.87
N ILE A 358 -31.90 -17.07 9.45
CA ILE A 358 -30.94 -16.29 10.27
C ILE A 358 -31.22 -14.78 10.18
N TYR A 359 -31.93 -14.29 9.15
CA TYR A 359 -32.30 -12.88 9.05
C TYR A 359 -33.65 -12.58 8.38
N TYR A 360 -34.23 -11.39 8.67
CA TYR A 360 -35.45 -10.87 8.03
C TYR A 360 -35.34 -9.36 7.76
N ALA A 361 -36.10 -8.84 6.77
CA ALA A 361 -36.14 -7.40 6.48
C ALA A 361 -37.08 -6.64 7.45
N PHE A 362 -36.70 -5.44 7.90
CA PHE A 362 -37.55 -4.62 8.78
C PHE A 362 -38.88 -4.21 8.12
N PRO A 363 -40.05 -4.51 8.72
CA PRO A 363 -41.30 -3.86 8.36
C PRO A 363 -41.27 -2.40 8.84
N PHE A 364 -41.82 -1.48 8.05
CA PHE A 364 -42.07 -0.09 8.47
C PHE A 364 -42.80 -0.06 9.82
N VAL A 365 -42.30 0.74 10.76
CA VAL A 365 -42.75 0.80 12.15
C VAL A 365 -44.23 1.20 12.26
N SER A 366 -45.06 0.31 12.77
CA SER A 366 -46.16 0.67 13.68
C SER A 366 -46.46 -0.46 14.65
N LYS A 367 -46.29 -0.13 15.95
CA LYS A 367 -46.72 -0.84 17.17
C LYS A 367 -46.20 -2.26 17.39
N LEU A 368 -45.44 -2.44 18.48
CA LEU A 368 -45.86 -3.34 19.57
C LEU A 368 -44.99 -3.16 20.82
N GLU A 369 -45.71 -3.16 21.95
CA GLU A 369 -45.25 -3.00 23.31
C GLU A 369 -44.58 -4.27 23.86
N MET A 370 -43.97 -4.07 25.04
CA MET A 370 -43.30 -5.02 25.91
C MET A 370 -44.04 -6.35 26.14
N ASN A 371 -43.29 -7.43 26.32
CA ASN A 371 -43.26 -8.15 27.60
C ASN A 371 -42.08 -9.12 27.69
N ALA A 372 -41.40 -9.07 28.83
CA ALA A 372 -40.27 -9.90 29.20
C ALA A 372 -40.74 -11.10 30.05
N SER A 373 -40.14 -12.27 29.84
CA SER A 373 -40.07 -13.33 30.85
C SER A 373 -39.00 -14.36 30.47
N ALA A 374 -37.98 -14.51 31.32
CA ALA A 374 -37.11 -15.70 31.38
C ALA A 374 -37.87 -16.85 32.07
N PRO A 375 -37.43 -18.14 31.97
CA PRO A 375 -36.46 -18.64 32.97
C PRO A 375 -35.51 -19.82 32.57
N THR A 376 -34.38 -19.85 33.29
CA THR A 376 -33.63 -20.97 33.93
C THR A 376 -33.03 -22.19 33.20
N SER A 377 -31.69 -22.25 33.27
CA SER A 377 -30.75 -23.33 33.68
C SER A 377 -31.03 -24.82 33.43
N GLY A 378 -30.03 -25.50 32.84
CA GLY A 378 -29.79 -26.94 32.98
C GLY A 378 -28.30 -27.26 32.73
N ALA A 379 -27.63 -27.84 33.72
CA ALA A 379 -26.21 -28.20 33.73
C ALA A 379 -25.95 -29.56 33.03
N GLY A 380 -24.81 -29.70 32.35
CA GLY A 380 -24.33 -30.96 31.78
C GLY A 380 -22.80 -31.02 31.70
N LYS A 381 -22.23 -32.11 32.22
CA LYS A 381 -20.82 -32.35 32.59
C LYS A 381 -19.88 -32.63 31.39
N ARG A 382 -18.58 -32.31 31.54
CA ARG A 382 -17.45 -32.69 30.67
C ARG A 382 -16.95 -34.13 30.94
N PRO A 383 -16.29 -34.78 29.96
CA PRO A 383 -15.24 -35.78 30.18
C PRO A 383 -13.80 -35.26 29.86
N PRO A 384 -12.74 -35.98 30.28
CA PRO A 384 -11.36 -35.45 30.43
C PRO A 384 -10.46 -35.65 29.20
N PRO A 385 -9.26 -35.00 29.14
CA PRO A 385 -8.34 -35.12 28.01
C PRO A 385 -7.28 -36.23 28.19
N TYR A 386 -6.89 -36.86 27.09
CA TYR A 386 -5.71 -37.73 27.00
C TYR A 386 -4.44 -36.91 26.70
N PRO A 387 -3.26 -37.31 27.21
CA PRO A 387 -2.01 -36.55 27.03
C PRO A 387 -1.26 -37.03 25.77
N HIS A 388 -0.94 -36.10 24.86
CA HIS A 388 0.06 -36.35 23.83
C HIS A 388 1.40 -35.70 24.21
N LYS A 389 2.43 -36.55 24.11
CA LYS A 389 3.84 -36.32 24.37
C LYS A 389 4.41 -35.16 23.56
N ALA A 390 5.31 -34.43 24.20
CA ALA A 390 6.22 -33.47 23.58
C ALA A 390 7.19 -34.19 22.65
N ASP A 391 7.32 -33.69 21.42
CA ASP A 391 8.47 -33.97 20.55
C ASP A 391 9.05 -32.65 19.99
N LYS A 392 10.31 -32.43 20.37
CA LYS A 392 11.42 -31.67 19.76
C LYS A 392 11.13 -30.39 18.95
N ASN A 393 11.64 -29.26 19.47
CA ASN A 393 11.75 -27.95 18.83
C ASN A 393 12.28 -28.00 17.37
N PRO A 394 11.54 -27.44 16.39
CA PRO A 394 12.11 -26.99 15.13
C PRO A 394 12.69 -25.57 15.31
N LEU A 395 13.89 -25.31 14.79
CA LEU A 395 14.56 -24.00 14.86
C LEU A 395 13.61 -22.85 14.51
N GLN A 396 13.46 -21.90 15.44
CA GLN A 396 12.50 -20.81 15.37
C GLN A 396 13.10 -19.60 14.63
N SER A 397 12.28 -18.93 13.81
CA SER A 397 12.59 -17.60 13.25
C SER A 397 13.09 -16.66 14.34
N SER A 398 14.26 -16.03 14.15
CA SER A 398 14.93 -15.26 15.20
C SER A 398 15.74 -14.09 14.65
N VAL A 399 15.92 -13.07 15.50
CA VAL A 399 16.88 -11.97 15.33
C VAL A 399 17.91 -12.10 16.45
N GLU A 400 19.18 -12.23 16.09
CA GLU A 400 20.28 -12.38 17.03
C GLU A 400 21.19 -11.16 16.97
N LEU A 401 21.50 -10.55 18.12
CA LEU A 401 22.48 -9.45 18.22
C LEU A 401 23.86 -10.03 18.54
N VAL A 402 24.82 -9.81 17.66
CA VAL A 402 26.21 -10.21 17.83
C VAL A 402 27.14 -9.00 17.70
N LYS A 403 28.43 -9.18 17.99
CA LYS A 403 29.47 -8.18 17.71
C LYS A 403 30.49 -8.78 16.76
N ASP A 404 30.99 -7.96 15.85
CA ASP A 404 32.11 -8.34 15.00
C ASP A 404 33.45 -8.26 15.75
N LYS A 405 34.53 -8.61 15.05
CA LYS A 405 35.91 -8.58 15.57
C LYS A 405 36.36 -7.20 16.08
N ASN A 406 35.70 -6.13 15.63
CA ASN A 406 35.99 -4.75 16.02
C ASN A 406 35.02 -4.23 17.09
N GLY A 407 34.09 -5.07 17.57
CA GLY A 407 33.10 -4.72 18.58
C GLY A 407 31.86 -4.00 18.03
N ILE A 408 31.74 -3.85 16.71
CA ILE A 408 30.55 -3.25 16.07
C ILE A 408 29.41 -4.27 16.13
N SER A 409 28.24 -3.79 16.55
CA SER A 409 27.06 -4.65 16.69
C SER A 409 26.48 -5.00 15.32
N GLN A 410 26.08 -6.26 15.17
CA GLN A 410 25.46 -6.81 13.98
C GLN A 410 24.20 -7.60 14.35
N LEU A 411 23.19 -7.54 13.51
CA LEU A 411 21.93 -8.25 13.66
C LEU A 411 21.87 -9.38 12.65
N ILE A 412 21.62 -10.60 13.10
CA ILE A 412 21.45 -11.75 12.24
C ILE A 412 19.98 -12.14 12.22
N LEU A 413 19.34 -11.90 11.09
CA LEU A 413 17.97 -12.32 10.80
C LEU A 413 18.04 -13.74 10.26
N ARG A 414 17.35 -14.70 10.89
CA ARG A 414 17.36 -16.11 10.46
C ARG A 414 15.96 -16.69 10.37
N ASN A 415 15.74 -17.47 9.32
CA ASN A 415 14.62 -18.39 9.23
C ASN A 415 15.14 -19.79 8.87
N ASN A 416 14.24 -20.72 8.54
CA ASN A 416 14.62 -22.10 8.26
C ASN A 416 15.56 -22.27 7.06
N ASP A 417 15.48 -21.41 6.04
CA ASP A 417 16.15 -21.62 4.76
C ASP A 417 17.07 -20.49 4.34
N ALA A 418 17.04 -19.36 5.02
CA ALA A 418 17.84 -18.17 4.73
C ALA A 418 18.29 -17.43 5.98
N SER A 419 19.37 -16.66 5.84
CA SER A 419 19.81 -15.71 6.85
C SER A 419 20.37 -14.44 6.20
N ALA A 420 20.17 -13.30 6.86
CA ALA A 420 20.79 -12.04 6.51
C ALA A 420 21.52 -11.46 7.73
N THR A 421 22.68 -10.85 7.51
CA THR A 421 23.45 -10.15 8.56
C THR A 421 23.49 -8.67 8.26
N VAL A 422 23.09 -7.85 9.22
CA VAL A 422 23.02 -6.39 9.12
C VAL A 422 24.02 -5.79 10.11
N SER A 423 24.99 -5.02 9.63
CA SER A 423 25.86 -4.21 10.48
C SER A 423 25.14 -2.95 10.92
N LEU A 424 25.22 -2.59 12.21
CA LEU A 424 24.72 -1.28 12.65
C LEU A 424 25.56 -0.12 12.10
N LEU A 425 26.80 -0.38 11.67
CA LEU A 425 27.55 0.57 10.83
C LEU A 425 26.88 0.63 9.45
N GLY A 426 26.32 1.80 9.14
CA GLY A 426 25.64 2.10 7.90
C GLY A 426 24.27 1.45 7.72
N ALA A 427 23.75 0.76 8.74
CA ALA A 427 22.60 -0.15 8.63
C ALA A 427 22.75 -1.11 7.43
N GLN A 428 23.98 -1.55 7.20
CA GLN A 428 24.39 -2.19 5.96
C GLN A 428 24.16 -3.70 6.03
N VAL A 429 23.39 -4.25 5.10
CA VAL A 429 23.31 -5.70 4.92
C VAL A 429 24.64 -6.19 4.35
N ILE A 430 25.39 -7.00 5.09
CA ILE A 430 26.73 -7.46 4.71
C ILE A 430 26.77 -8.93 4.26
N SER A 431 25.71 -9.68 4.51
CA SER A 431 25.56 -11.07 4.06
C SER A 431 24.07 -11.38 3.88
N TRP A 432 23.75 -12.11 2.82
CA TRP A 432 22.43 -12.69 2.59
C TRP A 432 22.62 -14.03 1.89
N LYS A 433 22.27 -15.10 2.58
CA LYS A 433 22.53 -16.46 2.11
C LYS A 433 21.30 -17.33 2.26
N THR A 434 21.15 -18.28 1.34
CA THR A 434 20.18 -19.36 1.46
C THR A 434 20.91 -20.69 1.61
N LYS A 435 20.27 -21.66 2.26
CA LYS A 435 20.83 -23.02 2.41
C LYS A 435 21.13 -23.68 1.06
N ARG A 436 20.37 -23.32 0.01
CA ARG A 436 20.47 -23.94 -1.33
C ARG A 436 21.51 -23.28 -2.22
N THR A 437 21.66 -21.96 -2.13
CA THR A 437 22.50 -21.18 -3.06
C THR A 437 23.79 -20.66 -2.43
N GLY A 438 23.95 -20.80 -1.12
CA GLY A 438 25.03 -20.15 -0.38
C GLY A 438 24.87 -18.63 -0.36
N GLU A 439 26.00 -17.94 -0.27
CA GLU A 439 26.08 -16.48 -0.23
C GLU A 439 25.61 -15.85 -1.56
N LEU A 440 24.82 -14.78 -1.44
CA LEU A 440 24.26 -14.02 -2.56
C LEU A 440 24.84 -12.60 -2.62
N LEU A 441 25.40 -12.09 -1.53
CA LEU A 441 26.07 -10.78 -1.51
C LEU A 441 27.59 -10.93 -1.51
N PHE A 442 28.27 -10.12 -2.29
CA PHE A 442 29.72 -10.05 -2.27
C PHE A 442 30.17 -9.14 -1.12
N LEU A 443 31.19 -9.58 -0.39
CA LEU A 443 31.87 -8.81 0.65
C LEU A 443 33.37 -8.95 0.44
N SER A 444 34.09 -7.82 0.33
CA SER A 444 35.53 -7.89 0.04
C SER A 444 36.31 -8.52 1.19
N LYS A 445 37.32 -9.34 0.86
CA LYS A 445 38.29 -9.87 1.83
C LYS A 445 39.14 -8.75 2.47
N LYS A 446 39.27 -7.59 1.81
CA LYS A 446 39.97 -6.39 2.33
C LYS A 446 39.01 -5.38 2.98
N ALA A 447 37.72 -5.69 3.13
CA ALA A 447 36.75 -4.78 3.70
C ALA A 447 37.13 -4.31 5.11
N ILE A 448 36.98 -3.01 5.35
CA ILE A 448 37.24 -2.35 6.63
C ILE A 448 35.90 -2.24 7.36
N PHE A 449 35.85 -2.72 8.60
CA PHE A 449 34.64 -2.73 9.44
C PHE A 449 34.73 -1.70 10.58
N ASN A 450 35.43 -0.59 10.34
CA ASN A 450 35.65 0.46 11.34
C ASN A 450 35.13 1.80 10.81
N PRO A 451 34.31 2.54 11.59
CA PRO A 451 33.96 3.91 11.28
C PRO A 451 35.22 4.79 11.21
N PRO A 452 35.24 5.85 10.38
CA PRO A 452 34.13 6.33 9.53
C PRO A 452 34.10 5.67 8.14
N THR A 453 34.85 4.60 7.89
CA THR A 453 34.93 3.99 6.55
C THR A 453 33.74 3.05 6.32
N ALA A 454 33.01 3.25 5.22
CA ALA A 454 31.97 2.34 4.77
C ALA A 454 32.52 0.94 4.48
N VAL A 455 31.72 -0.09 4.75
CA VAL A 455 32.11 -1.48 4.49
C VAL A 455 32.05 -1.77 2.99
N ARG A 456 33.12 -2.33 2.41
CA ARG A 456 33.19 -2.70 0.98
C ARG A 456 32.45 -4.01 0.69
N GLY A 457 31.24 -3.90 0.15
CA GLY A 457 30.38 -5.02 -0.25
C GLY A 457 29.03 -5.01 0.46
N GLY A 458 28.21 -6.04 0.29
CA GLY A 458 26.86 -6.05 0.82
C GLY A 458 25.95 -5.03 0.14
N ILE A 459 25.20 -4.24 0.92
CA ILE A 459 24.29 -3.21 0.42
C ILE A 459 24.50 -1.88 1.17
N PRO A 460 25.57 -1.11 0.88
CA PRO A 460 25.72 0.24 1.40
C PRO A 460 24.59 1.16 0.94
N ILE A 461 24.15 2.06 1.82
CA ILE A 461 23.16 3.09 1.50
C ILE A 461 23.88 4.41 1.25
N CYS A 462 23.84 4.88 0.00
CA CYS A 462 24.37 6.19 -0.38
C CYS A 462 23.27 7.24 -0.17
N PHE A 463 23.49 8.21 0.72
CA PHE A 463 22.55 9.31 1.00
C PHE A 463 23.30 10.46 1.70
N PRO A 464 22.98 11.73 1.42
CA PRO A 464 21.94 12.24 0.50
C PRO A 464 22.44 12.44 -0.94
N GLU A 465 23.63 11.95 -1.27
CA GLU A 465 24.24 12.14 -2.59
C GLU A 465 24.97 10.89 -3.08
N PHE A 466 25.34 10.91 -4.36
CA PHE A 466 26.11 9.84 -5.00
C PHE A 466 27.11 10.47 -5.98
N LYS A 467 28.41 10.24 -5.73
CA LYS A 467 29.52 10.75 -6.56
C LYS A 467 29.49 12.28 -6.85
N ASN A 468 28.98 13.10 -5.92
CA ASN A 468 28.81 14.55 -6.13
C ASN A 468 29.65 15.44 -5.17
N ASN A 469 30.24 14.86 -4.11
CA ASN A 469 31.15 15.51 -3.15
C ASN A 469 30.65 16.83 -2.51
N GLU A 470 29.35 17.14 -2.56
CA GLU A 470 28.79 18.32 -1.88
C GLU A 470 28.90 18.15 -0.36
N THR A 471 28.80 16.90 0.12
CA THR A 471 28.97 16.55 1.54
C THR A 471 30.43 16.29 1.94
N ARG A 472 31.39 16.40 1.00
CA ARG A 472 32.81 16.04 1.18
C ARG A 472 33.06 14.57 1.57
N GLU A 473 32.02 13.76 1.66
CA GLU A 473 32.07 12.31 1.82
C GLU A 473 31.53 11.69 0.52
N ASP A 474 32.38 10.98 -0.24
CA ASP A 474 31.94 10.32 -1.46
C ASP A 474 30.75 9.38 -1.13
N HIS A 475 29.66 9.55 -1.87
CA HIS A 475 28.38 8.83 -1.69
C HIS A 475 27.61 9.17 -0.41
N GLY A 476 27.87 10.34 0.17
CA GLY A 476 27.21 10.81 1.38
C GLY A 476 27.68 10.08 2.63
N PHE A 477 26.98 10.34 3.74
CA PHE A 477 27.51 10.04 5.08
C PHE A 477 26.78 8.90 5.80
N VAL A 478 25.59 8.50 5.35
CA VAL A 478 24.72 7.56 6.07
C VAL A 478 25.38 6.20 6.30
N ARG A 479 26.09 5.68 5.29
CA ARG A 479 26.85 4.42 5.37
C ARG A 479 28.04 4.47 6.34
N ASN A 480 28.44 5.66 6.80
CA ASN A 480 29.56 5.88 7.69
C ASN A 480 29.14 6.07 9.16
N ARG A 481 27.82 6.02 9.46
CA ARG A 481 27.27 6.26 10.80
C ARG A 481 26.80 4.98 11.46
N ILE A 482 26.78 4.98 12.80
CA ILE A 482 26.17 3.90 13.58
C ILE A 482 24.67 4.18 13.70
N TRP A 483 23.86 3.23 13.26
CA TRP A 483 22.41 3.25 13.39
C TRP A 483 21.97 2.62 14.70
N VAL A 484 20.79 3.02 15.16
CA VAL A 484 20.18 2.48 16.39
C VAL A 484 18.99 1.59 16.04
N ILE A 485 18.76 0.56 16.86
CA ILE A 485 17.59 -0.30 16.74
C ILE A 485 16.38 0.47 17.29
N GLU A 486 15.29 0.55 16.52
CA GLU A 486 14.05 1.18 16.94
C GLU A 486 13.15 0.14 17.62
N GLU A 487 13.05 0.18 18.95
CA GLU A 487 12.27 -0.82 19.72
C GLU A 487 10.75 -0.67 19.56
N ASN A 488 10.28 0.56 19.32
CA ASN A 488 8.86 0.90 19.12
C ASN A 488 8.69 1.68 17.80
N PRO A 489 8.87 1.01 16.65
CA PRO A 489 8.72 1.66 15.36
C PRO A 489 7.25 2.09 15.16
N PRO A 490 6.99 3.27 14.57
CA PRO A 490 5.63 3.66 14.22
C PRO A 490 4.98 2.59 13.32
N HIS A 491 3.68 2.32 13.50
CA HIS A 491 2.98 1.24 12.78
C HIS A 491 3.23 1.32 11.27
N LEU A 492 3.96 0.35 10.75
CA LEU A 492 4.23 0.22 9.32
C LEU A 492 3.07 -0.52 8.65
N SER A 493 2.35 0.20 7.80
CA SER A 493 1.46 -0.37 6.79
C SER A 493 2.32 -1.12 5.76
N GLY A 494 2.61 -2.40 5.98
CA GLY A 494 3.47 -3.14 5.06
C GLY A 494 3.84 -4.54 5.53
N ASP A 495 3.41 -5.51 4.72
CA ASP A 495 3.84 -6.91 4.60
C ASP A 495 4.07 -7.74 5.88
N PHE A 496 3.01 -8.44 6.33
CA PHE A 496 3.07 -9.44 7.40
C PHE A 496 3.71 -10.79 6.95
N SER A 497 4.26 -10.87 5.73
CA SER A 497 4.92 -12.09 5.22
C SER A 497 6.29 -12.34 5.86
N ALA A 498 6.96 -11.29 6.34
CA ALA A 498 8.26 -11.40 7.00
C ALA A 498 8.11 -11.73 8.49
N LYS A 499 8.30 -13.01 8.83
CA LYS A 499 8.37 -13.47 10.24
C LYS A 499 9.57 -12.88 11.00
N VAL A 500 10.54 -12.27 10.30
CA VAL A 500 11.77 -11.72 10.86
C VAL A 500 12.08 -10.39 10.18
N TYR A 501 12.14 -9.31 10.96
CA TYR A 501 12.53 -7.98 10.50
C TYR A 501 13.24 -7.23 11.62
N VAL A 502 13.94 -6.16 11.24
CA VAL A 502 14.47 -5.16 12.17
C VAL A 502 14.20 -3.76 11.63
N ASP A 503 13.84 -2.85 12.53
CA ASP A 503 13.70 -1.43 12.25
C ASP A 503 14.89 -0.68 12.84
N LEU A 504 15.51 0.14 12.00
CA LEU A 504 16.70 0.93 12.32
C LEU A 504 16.40 2.39 12.09
N PHE A 505 16.97 3.25 12.94
CA PHE A 505 16.85 4.69 12.86
C PHE A 505 18.24 5.34 12.85
N LEU A 506 18.44 6.30 11.96
CA LEU A 506 19.63 7.13 11.96
C LEU A 506 19.41 8.32 12.88
N LYS A 507 20.10 8.34 14.02
CA LYS A 507 20.02 9.46 14.96
C LYS A 507 20.83 10.65 14.42
N PRO A 508 20.21 11.83 14.20
CA PRO A 508 20.95 13.01 13.74
C PRO A 508 22.04 13.41 14.73
N SER A 509 23.26 13.66 14.24
CA SER A 509 24.35 14.22 15.05
C SER A 509 24.63 15.70 14.72
N LYS A 510 25.31 16.40 15.63
CA LYS A 510 25.71 17.81 15.39
C LYS A 510 26.74 17.90 14.27
N GLU A 511 27.51 16.84 14.07
CA GLU A 511 28.52 16.70 13.02
C GLU A 511 27.83 16.55 11.65
N ASP A 512 26.74 15.79 11.57
CA ASP A 512 25.96 15.64 10.33
C ASP A 512 25.36 16.97 9.88
N ALA A 513 24.85 17.77 10.82
CA ALA A 513 24.30 19.10 10.52
C ALA A 513 25.35 20.09 9.96
N LYS A 514 26.65 19.85 10.17
CA LYS A 514 27.73 20.65 9.56
C LYS A 514 27.98 20.25 8.10
N ILE A 515 27.71 19.00 7.76
CA ILE A 515 27.94 18.41 6.44
C ILE A 515 26.71 18.62 5.55
N TRP A 516 25.53 18.37 6.09
CA TRP A 516 24.25 18.53 5.41
C TRP A 516 23.27 19.21 6.37
N PRO A 517 23.06 20.54 6.25
CA PRO A 517 22.37 21.36 7.24
C PRO A 517 20.84 21.27 7.12
N HIS A 518 20.32 20.04 7.09
CA HIS A 518 18.89 19.75 7.03
C HIS A 518 18.47 18.88 8.21
N SER A 519 17.26 19.14 8.72
CA SER A 519 16.64 18.29 9.75
C SER A 519 15.76 17.23 9.09
N PHE A 520 16.11 15.96 9.31
CA PHE A 520 15.41 14.83 8.69
C PHE A 520 15.30 13.64 9.65
N GLU A 521 14.30 12.79 9.44
CA GLU A 521 14.22 11.46 10.04
C GLU A 521 14.50 10.43 8.96
N PHE A 522 15.44 9.51 9.20
CA PHE A 522 15.70 8.38 8.32
C PHE A 522 15.49 7.07 9.09
N ARG A 523 14.42 6.35 8.74
CA ARG A 523 14.12 5.00 9.21
C ARG A 523 14.37 3.99 8.09
N LEU A 524 14.89 2.82 8.44
CA LEU A 524 15.11 1.70 7.55
C LEU A 524 14.54 0.43 8.17
N ARG A 525 13.65 -0.25 7.46
CA ARG A 525 13.24 -1.61 7.79
C ARG A 525 14.00 -2.60 6.91
N ILE A 526 14.60 -3.60 7.51
CA ILE A 526 15.19 -4.75 6.81
C ILE A 526 14.40 -5.99 7.22
N SER A 527 13.90 -6.73 6.24
CA SER A 527 13.07 -7.91 6.48
C SER A 527 13.55 -9.11 5.68
N LEU A 528 13.34 -10.29 6.25
CA LEU A 528 13.64 -11.58 5.62
C LEU A 528 12.38 -12.45 5.67
N THR A 529 11.76 -12.69 4.51
CA THR A 529 10.54 -13.49 4.42
C THR A 529 10.83 -14.97 4.65
N ALA A 530 9.79 -15.77 4.95
CA ALA A 530 9.95 -17.22 5.10
C ALA A 530 10.48 -17.92 3.83
N LEU A 531 10.31 -17.30 2.65
CA LEU A 531 10.83 -17.79 1.37
C LEU A 531 12.29 -17.35 1.11
N GLY A 532 12.90 -16.62 2.04
CA GLY A 532 14.27 -16.11 1.92
C GLY A 532 14.40 -14.84 1.07
N ILE A 533 13.29 -14.16 0.78
CA ILE A 533 13.30 -12.86 0.10
C ILE A 533 13.79 -11.80 1.10
N LEU A 534 14.78 -11.01 0.69
CA LEU A 534 15.34 -9.91 1.47
C LEU A 534 14.75 -8.59 0.98
N SER A 535 14.17 -7.79 1.88
CA SER A 535 13.61 -6.48 1.53
C SER A 535 14.19 -5.38 2.43
N LEU A 536 14.49 -4.23 1.81
CA LEU A 536 14.97 -3.01 2.46
C LEU A 536 14.00 -1.88 2.13
N THR A 537 13.40 -1.28 3.15
CA THR A 537 12.43 -0.19 3.02
C THR A 537 12.93 1.05 3.76
N SER A 538 13.28 2.09 3.02
CA SER A 538 13.68 3.39 3.57
C SER A 538 12.47 4.32 3.67
N ARG A 539 12.38 5.05 4.79
CA ARG A 539 11.45 6.18 4.97
C ARG A 539 12.23 7.40 5.40
N ILE A 540 12.11 8.47 4.64
CA ILE A 540 12.84 9.72 4.84
C ILE A 540 11.82 10.83 4.97
N ARG A 541 11.77 11.45 6.14
CA ARG A 541 10.83 12.53 6.44
C ARG A 541 11.56 13.83 6.61
N ASN A 542 11.03 14.88 5.99
CA ASN A 542 11.51 16.24 6.20
C ASN A 542 10.88 16.80 7.48
N VAL A 543 11.70 16.99 8.52
CA VAL A 543 11.29 17.62 9.80
C VAL A 543 11.90 19.02 9.95
N ASP A 544 12.48 19.54 8.87
CA ASP A 544 12.96 20.92 8.76
C ASP A 544 11.80 21.87 8.43
N CYS A 545 12.06 23.18 8.55
CA CYS A 545 11.17 24.24 8.09
C CYS A 545 11.40 24.62 6.62
N LYS A 546 12.41 24.04 5.96
CA LYS A 546 12.74 24.25 4.54
C LYS A 546 12.60 22.97 3.73
N ASN A 547 12.42 23.12 2.43
CA ASN A 547 12.56 22.01 1.51
C ASN A 547 14.02 21.53 1.45
N PHE A 548 14.21 20.24 1.19
CA PHE A 548 15.51 19.72 0.78
C PHE A 548 15.35 18.70 -0.34
N SER A 549 16.40 18.55 -1.12
CA SER A 549 16.50 17.55 -2.17
C SER A 549 17.61 16.57 -1.83
N PHE A 550 17.41 15.30 -2.19
CA PHE A 550 18.40 14.26 -1.97
C PHE A 550 18.38 13.23 -3.11
N ARG A 551 19.46 12.47 -3.17
CA ARG A 551 19.62 11.27 -3.98
C ARG A 551 19.85 10.08 -3.05
N ILE A 552 19.43 8.90 -3.47
CA ILE A 552 19.61 7.68 -2.70
C ILE A 552 19.95 6.50 -3.60
N VAL A 553 20.88 5.66 -3.16
CA VAL A 553 21.27 4.43 -3.85
C VAL A 553 21.43 3.30 -2.85
N TYR A 554 20.76 2.18 -3.09
CA TYR A 554 21.08 0.91 -2.45
C TYR A 554 22.15 0.19 -3.27
N HIS A 555 23.41 0.39 -2.90
CA HIS A 555 24.56 -0.06 -3.69
C HIS A 555 24.77 -1.58 -3.52
N THR A 556 24.07 -2.40 -4.29
CA THR A 556 23.92 -3.83 -4.02
C THR A 556 25.02 -4.64 -4.71
N TYR A 557 25.99 -5.11 -3.93
CA TYR A 557 27.08 -5.99 -4.40
C TYR A 557 26.60 -7.43 -4.43
N LEU A 558 26.23 -7.94 -5.60
CA LEU A 558 25.89 -9.35 -5.78
C LEU A 558 27.16 -10.19 -5.89
N SER A 559 27.17 -11.34 -5.20
CA SER A 559 28.18 -12.38 -5.41
C SER A 559 27.83 -13.12 -6.71
N VAL A 560 28.77 -13.18 -7.63
CA VAL A 560 28.64 -13.94 -8.88
C VAL A 560 29.70 -15.03 -8.97
N SER A 561 29.54 -15.96 -9.90
CA SER A 561 30.52 -17.02 -10.17
C SER A 561 31.76 -16.49 -10.87
N ASP A 562 31.52 -15.86 -12.02
CA ASP A 562 32.47 -15.19 -12.89
C ASP A 562 31.68 -14.10 -13.60
N ILE A 563 32.12 -12.86 -13.53
CA ILE A 563 31.50 -11.70 -14.17
C ILE A 563 31.29 -11.91 -15.68
N CYS A 564 32.15 -12.69 -16.35
CA CYS A 564 32.02 -13.01 -17.77
C CYS A 564 30.83 -13.93 -18.09
N GLU A 565 30.37 -14.72 -17.10
CA GLU A 565 29.25 -15.68 -17.20
C GLU A 565 27.92 -15.11 -16.69
N VAL A 566 27.90 -13.81 -16.39
CA VAL A 566 26.74 -13.11 -15.84
C VAL A 566 26.08 -12.25 -16.90
N ARG A 567 24.75 -12.21 -16.89
CA ARG A 567 23.94 -11.35 -17.75
C ARG A 567 22.87 -10.62 -16.96
N ILE A 568 22.57 -9.39 -17.33
CA ILE A 568 21.43 -8.65 -16.81
C ILE A 568 20.33 -8.56 -17.87
N GLU A 569 19.12 -8.97 -17.51
CA GLU A 569 17.90 -8.77 -18.28
C GLU A 569 16.99 -7.74 -17.60
N GLY A 570 16.14 -7.09 -18.38
CA GLY A 570 15.25 -6.00 -17.95
C GLY A 570 15.81 -4.60 -18.23
N LEU A 571 16.93 -4.48 -18.93
CA LEU A 571 17.54 -3.20 -19.34
C LEU A 571 17.51 -3.01 -20.86
N GLU A 572 16.85 -3.91 -21.59
CA GLU A 572 16.78 -3.85 -23.05
C GLU A 572 16.08 -2.56 -23.48
N THR A 573 16.60 -1.87 -24.49
CA THR A 573 16.05 -0.62 -25.03
C THR A 573 16.04 0.58 -24.07
N GLN A 574 16.59 0.43 -22.86
CA GLN A 574 16.66 1.51 -21.86
C GLN A 574 17.77 2.52 -22.19
N TYR A 575 17.54 3.77 -21.82
CA TYR A 575 18.59 4.79 -21.88
C TYR A 575 19.53 4.66 -20.68
N TYR A 576 20.82 4.88 -20.92
CA TYR A 576 21.80 4.99 -19.86
C TYR A 576 22.79 6.13 -20.07
N LEU A 577 23.32 6.63 -18.97
CA LEU A 577 24.45 7.54 -18.91
C LEU A 577 25.70 6.73 -18.57
N ASP A 578 26.75 6.83 -19.39
CA ASP A 578 28.01 6.14 -19.14
C ASP A 578 29.00 7.04 -18.40
N ASN A 579 29.28 6.73 -17.13
CA ASN A 579 30.18 7.53 -16.30
C ASN A 579 31.63 7.46 -16.77
N LEU A 580 32.04 6.41 -17.50
CA LEU A 580 33.39 6.32 -18.09
C LEU A 580 33.54 7.27 -19.29
N LEU A 581 32.42 7.62 -19.92
CA LEU A 581 32.33 8.56 -21.04
C LEU A 581 31.66 9.88 -20.62
N GLN A 582 31.97 10.37 -19.42
CA GLN A 582 31.51 11.67 -18.91
C GLN A 582 29.98 11.85 -18.95
N LYS A 583 29.22 10.80 -18.62
CA LYS A 583 27.75 10.76 -18.64
C LYS A 583 27.14 10.96 -20.04
N GLN A 584 27.86 10.59 -21.09
CA GLN A 584 27.25 10.55 -22.42
C GLN A 584 26.08 9.56 -22.43
N ARG A 585 24.98 9.95 -23.09
CA ARG A 585 23.75 9.19 -23.16
C ARG A 585 23.77 8.20 -24.32
N PHE A 586 23.42 6.96 -24.04
CA PHE A 586 23.28 5.87 -25.01
C PHE A 586 21.98 5.10 -24.77
N THR A 587 21.69 4.14 -25.65
CA THR A 587 20.56 3.21 -25.53
C THR A 587 21.08 1.79 -25.57
N GLU A 588 20.63 0.95 -24.65
CA GLU A 588 20.98 -0.47 -24.62
C GLU A 588 20.31 -1.21 -25.78
N GLN A 589 21.12 -1.87 -26.60
CA GLN A 589 20.65 -2.55 -27.82
C GLN A 589 20.64 -4.08 -27.64
N GLY A 590 21.37 -4.60 -26.65
CA GLY A 590 21.41 -6.03 -26.38
C GLY A 590 20.10 -6.56 -25.79
N ALA A 591 19.80 -7.82 -26.08
CA ALA A 591 18.73 -8.56 -25.40
C ALA A 591 19.07 -8.86 -23.92
N SER A 592 20.34 -8.73 -23.54
CA SER A 592 20.83 -8.78 -22.17
C SER A 592 22.18 -8.07 -22.10
N LEU A 593 22.49 -7.40 -20.98
CA LEU A 593 23.81 -6.80 -20.76
C LEU A 593 24.83 -7.87 -20.34
N THR A 594 25.97 -7.90 -21.02
CA THR A 594 27.15 -8.73 -20.71
C THR A 594 28.34 -7.86 -20.32
N PHE A 595 29.39 -8.49 -19.77
CA PHE A 595 30.55 -7.78 -19.23
C PHE A 595 31.84 -8.31 -19.85
N GLU A 596 32.55 -7.43 -20.55
CA GLU A 596 33.87 -7.71 -21.15
C GLU A 596 34.93 -6.68 -20.74
N SER A 597 34.52 -5.67 -19.96
CA SER A 597 35.34 -4.53 -19.55
C SER A 597 34.74 -3.82 -18.33
N GLU A 598 35.38 -2.74 -17.89
CA GLU A 598 34.84 -1.85 -16.84
C GLU A 598 33.49 -1.28 -17.27
N VAL A 599 32.53 -1.32 -16.36
CA VAL A 599 31.18 -0.76 -16.56
C VAL A 599 30.88 0.15 -15.37
N ASP A 600 30.41 1.37 -15.67
CA ASP A 600 29.89 2.32 -14.68
C ASP A 600 28.76 3.10 -15.33
N ARG A 601 27.55 2.53 -15.34
CA ARG A 601 26.39 3.04 -16.09
C ARG A 601 25.22 3.34 -15.18
N VAL A 602 24.49 4.41 -15.50
CA VAL A 602 23.23 4.77 -14.83
C VAL A 602 22.10 4.68 -15.84
N TYR A 603 21.24 3.67 -15.70
CA TYR A 603 20.03 3.50 -16.49
C TYR A 603 18.92 4.35 -15.87
N THR A 604 18.46 5.37 -16.60
CA THR A 604 17.49 6.36 -16.10
C THR A 604 16.07 5.90 -16.39
N ASP A 605 15.15 6.03 -15.42
CA ASP A 605 13.74 5.57 -15.57
C ASP A 605 13.64 4.10 -16.03
N SER A 606 14.52 3.27 -15.48
CA SER A 606 14.66 1.85 -15.79
C SER A 606 13.50 1.01 -15.23
N ASN A 607 13.28 -0.17 -15.82
CA ASN A 607 12.27 -1.13 -15.38
C ASN A 607 12.38 -1.46 -13.89
N ASN A 608 11.24 -1.63 -13.21
CA ASN A 608 11.21 -1.92 -11.76
C ASN A 608 11.58 -3.35 -11.39
N VAL A 609 11.79 -4.24 -12.37
CA VAL A 609 12.21 -5.62 -12.15
C VAL A 609 13.38 -5.93 -13.06
N LEU A 610 14.48 -6.41 -12.47
CA LEU A 610 15.68 -6.83 -13.18
C LEU A 610 16.03 -8.27 -12.82
N ALA A 611 16.59 -9.00 -13.78
CA ALA A 611 17.03 -10.37 -13.58
C ALA A 611 18.53 -10.48 -13.86
N VAL A 612 19.30 -10.81 -12.82
CA VAL A 612 20.74 -11.08 -12.92
C VAL A 612 20.94 -12.58 -12.99
N ARG A 613 21.26 -13.07 -14.19
CA ARG A 613 21.46 -14.51 -14.46
C ARG A 613 22.94 -14.85 -14.31
N ASP A 614 23.23 -15.77 -13.41
CA ASP A 614 24.54 -16.37 -13.23
C ASP A 614 24.51 -17.78 -13.80
N HIS A 615 25.10 -17.96 -14.99
CA HIS A 615 24.98 -19.21 -15.74
C HIS A 615 25.69 -20.37 -15.01
N TYR A 616 26.89 -20.13 -14.49
CA TYR A 616 27.68 -21.16 -13.85
C TYR A 616 27.08 -21.64 -12.51
N LYS A 617 26.56 -20.71 -11.68
CA LYS A 617 25.83 -21.07 -10.44
C LYS A 617 24.38 -21.49 -10.68
N LYS A 618 23.90 -21.50 -11.95
CA LYS A 618 22.54 -21.88 -12.35
C LYS A 618 21.45 -21.17 -11.53
N ARG A 619 21.62 -19.87 -11.32
CA ARG A 619 20.72 -19.08 -10.47
C ARG A 619 20.41 -17.72 -11.09
N THR A 620 19.24 -17.19 -10.79
CA THR A 620 18.83 -15.84 -11.18
C THR A 620 18.45 -15.04 -9.95
N VAL A 621 19.17 -13.94 -9.69
CA VAL A 621 18.77 -12.97 -8.68
C VAL A 621 17.76 -12.00 -9.31
N ILE A 622 16.58 -11.90 -8.72
CA ILE A 622 15.54 -10.95 -9.14
C ILE A 622 15.60 -9.76 -8.20
N ILE A 623 15.75 -8.58 -8.79
CA ILE A 623 15.77 -7.29 -8.10
C ILE A 623 14.46 -6.59 -8.43
N ARG A 624 13.67 -6.25 -7.40
CA ARG A 624 12.51 -5.37 -7.56
C ARG A 624 12.76 -4.06 -6.83
N LYS A 625 12.37 -2.96 -7.47
CA LYS A 625 12.58 -1.62 -6.94
C LYS A 625 11.29 -0.80 -7.04
N ASP A 626 10.95 -0.09 -5.98
CA ASP A 626 9.82 0.85 -5.90
C ASP A 626 10.26 2.16 -5.24
N GLY A 627 9.77 3.29 -5.74
CA GLY A 627 10.28 4.62 -5.38
C GLY A 627 11.72 4.92 -5.85
N LEU A 628 12.33 4.01 -6.61
CA LEU A 628 13.71 4.04 -7.09
C LEU A 628 13.73 3.92 -8.64
N PRO A 629 13.60 5.03 -9.38
CA PRO A 629 13.43 5.01 -10.84
C PRO A 629 14.69 4.53 -11.59
N ASP A 630 15.87 4.74 -11.04
CA ASP A 630 17.13 4.52 -11.74
C ASP A 630 17.79 3.20 -11.32
N THR A 631 18.64 2.66 -12.20
CA THR A 631 19.49 1.50 -11.92
C THR A 631 20.94 1.86 -12.19
N VAL A 632 21.83 1.61 -11.23
CA VAL A 632 23.28 1.70 -11.47
C VAL A 632 23.84 0.30 -11.69
N VAL A 633 24.63 0.13 -12.75
CA VAL A 633 25.38 -1.09 -13.01
C VAL A 633 26.85 -0.77 -12.94
N TRP A 634 27.57 -1.46 -12.05
CA TRP A 634 28.99 -1.23 -11.86
C TRP A 634 29.81 -2.50 -11.68
N ASN A 635 30.91 -2.59 -12.42
CA ASN A 635 32.02 -3.51 -12.19
C ASN A 635 33.34 -2.78 -12.47
N PRO A 636 34.28 -2.71 -11.50
CA PRO A 636 35.53 -1.97 -11.66
C PRO A 636 36.52 -2.59 -12.66
N TRP A 637 36.36 -3.87 -13.00
CA TRP A 637 37.32 -4.61 -13.82
C TRP A 637 38.75 -4.64 -13.23
N ASP A 638 39.69 -5.21 -13.98
CA ASP A 638 41.06 -5.48 -13.50
C ASP A 638 41.82 -4.21 -13.09
N LYS A 639 41.81 -3.18 -13.94
CA LYS A 639 42.64 -1.98 -13.72
C LYS A 639 42.17 -1.19 -12.51
N LYS A 640 40.89 -0.85 -12.42
CA LYS A 640 40.35 -0.03 -11.32
C LYS A 640 40.44 -0.75 -9.98
N SER A 641 40.22 -2.07 -9.96
CA SER A 641 40.22 -2.85 -8.71
C SER A 641 41.53 -2.76 -7.95
N LYS A 642 42.67 -2.72 -8.65
CA LYS A 642 44.01 -2.58 -8.04
C LYS A 642 44.22 -1.26 -7.30
N PHE A 643 43.45 -0.23 -7.64
CA PHE A 643 43.52 1.09 -7.00
C PHE A 643 42.50 1.28 -5.88
N ILE A 644 41.60 0.31 -5.66
CA ILE A 644 40.62 0.36 -4.58
C ILE A 644 41.22 -0.37 -3.37
N ALA A 645 41.69 0.40 -2.40
CA ALA A 645 42.49 -0.12 -1.27
C ALA A 645 41.77 -1.22 -0.45
N ASP A 646 40.45 -1.10 -0.30
CA ASP A 646 39.60 -2.00 0.46
C ASP A 646 38.94 -3.09 -0.41
N LEU A 647 39.45 -3.31 -1.64
CA LEU A 647 39.03 -4.37 -2.56
C LEU A 647 40.23 -5.24 -2.97
N GLY A 648 40.03 -6.55 -3.07
CA GLY A 648 41.03 -7.47 -3.60
C GLY A 648 41.20 -7.31 -5.11
N ASP A 649 42.43 -7.37 -5.58
CA ASP A 649 42.82 -7.02 -6.95
C ASP A 649 42.07 -7.83 -8.03
N LYS A 650 41.68 -9.07 -7.72
CA LYS A 650 40.93 -9.97 -8.61
C LYS A 650 39.46 -10.17 -8.20
N GLU A 651 39.01 -9.53 -7.12
CA GLU A 651 37.66 -9.75 -6.60
C GLU A 651 36.55 -9.19 -7.51
N TYR A 652 36.90 -8.33 -8.47
CA TYR A 652 35.96 -7.87 -9.51
C TYR A 652 35.33 -9.01 -10.32
N GLN A 653 36.01 -10.16 -10.40
CA GLN A 653 35.52 -11.34 -11.12
C GLN A 653 34.34 -12.01 -10.40
N GLU A 654 34.23 -11.81 -9.08
CA GLU A 654 33.24 -12.49 -8.22
C GLU A 654 32.14 -11.53 -7.74
N MET A 655 32.10 -10.30 -8.27
CA MET A 655 31.14 -9.26 -7.88
C MET A 655 30.47 -8.57 -9.07
N LEU A 656 29.22 -8.15 -8.87
CA LEU A 656 28.52 -7.24 -9.76
C LEU A 656 27.63 -6.32 -8.93
N CYS A 657 27.71 -5.00 -9.15
CA CYS A 657 26.77 -4.07 -8.54
C CYS A 657 25.59 -3.81 -9.47
N VAL A 658 24.38 -4.04 -8.96
CA VAL A 658 23.12 -3.70 -9.63
C VAL A 658 22.21 -3.04 -8.61
N ASP A 659 22.12 -1.72 -8.69
CA ASP A 659 21.61 -0.90 -7.61
C ASP A 659 20.19 -0.41 -7.89
N GLY A 660 19.34 -0.37 -6.87
CA GLY A 660 18.11 0.42 -6.91
C GLY A 660 18.39 1.86 -6.49
N ALA A 661 18.06 2.84 -7.34
CA ALA A 661 18.51 4.21 -7.16
C ALA A 661 17.47 5.29 -7.51
N ALA A 662 17.65 6.48 -6.94
CA ALA A 662 17.05 7.74 -7.38
C ALA A 662 18.18 8.78 -7.51
N LEU A 663 18.67 8.98 -8.73
CA LEU A 663 19.89 9.73 -9.04
C LEU A 663 19.66 10.86 -10.02
N GLU A 664 19.10 10.57 -11.19
CA GLU A 664 19.02 11.54 -12.28
C GLU A 664 18.14 12.73 -11.85
N ASN A 665 16.99 12.41 -11.27
CA ASN A 665 16.07 13.37 -10.70
C ASN A 665 16.10 13.28 -9.15
N PRO A 666 16.66 14.28 -8.45
CA PRO A 666 16.64 14.32 -6.99
C PRO A 666 15.22 14.32 -6.45
N ILE A 667 15.02 13.57 -5.37
CA ILE A 667 13.76 13.60 -4.62
C ILE A 667 13.75 14.87 -3.79
N THR A 668 12.70 15.67 -3.92
CA THR A 668 12.52 16.91 -3.14
C THR A 668 11.36 16.75 -2.17
N LEU A 669 11.61 17.01 -0.88
CA LEU A 669 10.60 16.94 0.18
C LEU A 669 10.32 18.33 0.74
N LYS A 670 9.05 18.72 0.82
CA LYS A 670 8.61 19.89 1.57
C LYS A 670 8.54 19.59 3.07
N PRO A 671 8.51 20.63 3.94
CA PRO A 671 8.34 20.44 5.38
C PRO A 671 7.16 19.51 5.71
N GLY A 672 7.43 18.46 6.50
CA GLY A 672 6.45 17.46 6.93
C GLY A 672 6.19 16.32 5.93
N GLU A 673 6.62 16.42 4.67
CA GLU A 673 6.50 15.36 3.67
C GLU A 673 7.46 14.20 3.95
N GLU A 674 7.13 13.03 3.42
CA GLU A 674 7.90 11.80 3.56
C GLU A 674 8.03 11.09 2.20
N TRP A 675 9.21 10.55 1.94
CA TRP A 675 9.47 9.65 0.83
C TRP A 675 9.68 8.22 1.33
N LYS A 676 9.25 7.25 0.52
CA LYS A 676 9.44 5.81 0.73
C LYS A 676 10.12 5.21 -0.50
N GLY A 677 11.12 4.36 -0.29
CA GLY A 677 11.70 3.54 -1.34
C GLY A 677 11.99 2.12 -0.86
N ASP A 678 11.64 1.16 -1.70
CA ASP A 678 11.70 -0.27 -1.41
C ASP A 678 12.63 -0.97 -2.41
N LEU A 679 13.55 -1.77 -1.89
CA LEU A 679 14.37 -2.72 -2.65
C LEU A 679 14.05 -4.13 -2.16
N GLU A 680 13.68 -5.03 -3.06
CA GLU A 680 13.45 -6.43 -2.79
C GLU A 680 14.39 -7.30 -3.63
N LEU A 681 15.07 -8.25 -2.99
CA LEU A 681 15.95 -9.22 -3.61
C LEU A 681 15.40 -10.63 -3.37
N SER A 682 15.24 -11.39 -4.45
CA SER A 682 14.83 -12.79 -4.40
C SER A 682 15.66 -13.65 -5.33
N ILE A 683 15.65 -14.97 -5.13
CA ILE A 683 16.46 -15.92 -5.89
C ILE A 683 15.56 -16.96 -6.55
N LEU A 684 15.78 -17.18 -7.85
CA LEU A 684 15.17 -18.26 -8.62
C LEU A 684 16.27 -19.25 -8.99
N LEU A 685 16.05 -20.52 -8.70
CA LEU A 685 16.93 -21.61 -9.14
C LEU A 685 16.51 -22.03 -10.55
N ILE A 686 17.49 -22.12 -11.46
CA ILE A 686 17.26 -22.67 -12.78
C ILE A 686 17.43 -24.19 -12.66
N SER A 687 16.34 -24.93 -12.91
CA SER A 687 16.30 -26.40 -12.91
C SER A 687 17.16 -26.99 -14.01
#